data_AF-A0A1I8MGK3-F1
#
_entry.id   AF-A0A1I8MGK3-F1
#
_cell.length_a   1.000
_cell.length_b   1.000
_cell.length_c   1.000
_cell.angle_alpha   90.00
_cell.angle_beta   90.00
_cell.angle_gamma   90.00
#
_symmetry.space_group_name_H-M   'P 1'
#
loop_
_entity.id
_entity.type
_entity.pdbx_description
1 polymer ?
#
loop_
_entity_poly.entity_id
_entity_poly.type
_entity_poly.pdbx_seq_one_letter_code
_entity_poly.pdbx_strand_id
1 'polypeptide(L)'
;MSSLKCPDEVIHFPNHMSIEISYANALSYSKCKSYDAKLMSQGFVWHQIVVQHNSRSLSMEDKNELLKALYEAVEGEEFYPVVYRRCQYEDRFLVRQCQPALDKLFEKNLRLLMPNGDTVQLQVQLNVAEFKYGQISPINQITKTLNKLYDRMDSLDGEKGILDLTRFGQNSELFDVIVNLGNRSVLERIFDLIYRNDERFRNVTGIILRDNGITTMSPVKLFAGIEFSVLDLRDNLIESYIRLNRDLEKIKANEIKLMGNPLTQSPNYPECLRPILKNFKILDGIPTENLSKDYRPINTNVDGQAEGYRIDWSNKSDVNQFENSSDWHAIMIPDPEQTYTKEEILDYFFLTISTELSDIYPCYYKYTAGEHQFLVRQCFDQIKYLVENCNLEIKIPRFVAPPPPTESTTDYSPQLVMDTTIVYYVRMNISPFRKGQIEPMECIEKALNRCFSAMDKMLNLNNFQNTEGLENIVINLSSTKILSRVLMQASRKFLSACHEIRLAHNKIVNMNFPKILALMGNLKALDLGNNWIHSLDDVKGLAVLGITSLRLDGNPLCNEYSFAGEYIKAVKKHFTDLTKLDGIGITGKDNLTSPKNFLCDVAGYDFVEEFVTRYFSTFESDRAGLQDLYHRKAILSLSCNFNLPKATPQTVKRISQYTQFSRNLSVRGETDQICSSTYVGPKEIIRVFMNLPLVTYDMLSFCTDCTVFEEKRVVITISGVFLDQAPSIVETDILMAFSRTFVLKPTKRKTGSLKCATLYKIINDIYSITNPTPNQTKIAFKYFKNIQSAKKDEITVADKEALLVMFQEATALKSIWCTRCLEEANWNFTQALEVFVKLCEKKEVPDAAFK
;
A
#
# COMPACT_ATOMS: atom_id res chain seq x y z
N MET A 1 -15.45 36.78 57.42
CA MET A 1 -14.32 37.13 56.54
C MET A 1 -13.17 36.19 56.87
N SER A 2 -13.10 35.05 56.20
CA SER A 2 -11.97 34.12 56.28
C SER A 2 -10.85 34.65 55.38
N SER A 3 -9.66 34.84 55.92
CA SER A 3 -8.47 35.27 55.17
C SER A 3 -8.25 34.35 53.97
N LEU A 4 -8.28 34.89 52.75
CA LEU A 4 -7.77 34.18 51.56
C LEU A 4 -6.28 33.90 51.81
N LYS A 5 -5.93 32.64 52.11
CA LYS A 5 -4.53 32.22 52.16
C LYS A 5 -4.00 32.19 50.72
N CYS A 6 -2.98 32.99 50.44
CA CYS A 6 -2.28 32.95 49.16
C CYS A 6 -1.54 31.61 49.04
N PRO A 7 -1.60 30.90 47.91
CA PRO A 7 -0.83 29.68 47.70
C PRO A 7 0.68 29.98 47.72
N ASP A 8 1.48 29.02 48.18
CA ASP A 8 2.94 29.13 48.23
C ASP A 8 3.56 29.10 46.83
N GLU A 9 2.97 28.32 45.92
CA GLU A 9 3.42 28.18 44.53
C GLU A 9 2.21 27.87 43.63
N VAL A 10 2.21 28.41 42.41
CA VAL A 10 1.17 28.11 41.40
C VAL A 10 1.82 27.55 40.14
N ILE A 11 1.40 26.37 39.74
CA ILE A 11 1.85 25.71 38.51
C ILE A 11 0.82 25.93 37.42
N HIS A 12 1.19 26.72 36.41
CA HIS A 12 0.36 27.01 35.26
C HIS A 12 0.55 25.98 34.15
N PHE A 13 -0.54 25.67 33.45
CA PHE A 13 -0.57 24.80 32.27
C PHE A 13 -1.25 25.54 31.12
N PRO A 14 -0.80 25.39 29.87
CA PRO A 14 -1.43 26.04 28.72
C PRO A 14 -2.90 25.62 28.52
N ASN A 15 -3.21 24.35 28.77
CA ASN A 15 -4.51 23.73 28.44
C ASN A 15 -5.25 23.17 29.66
N HIS A 16 -4.75 23.38 30.87
CA HIS A 16 -5.31 22.80 32.09
C HIS A 16 -5.43 23.84 33.20
N MET A 17 -6.34 23.58 34.14
CA MET A 17 -6.42 24.37 35.37
C MET A 17 -5.09 24.29 36.12
N SER A 18 -4.68 25.43 36.69
CA SER A 18 -3.44 25.52 37.46
C SER A 18 -3.51 24.68 38.75
N ILE A 19 -2.36 24.23 39.23
CA ILE A 19 -2.23 23.57 40.53
C ILE A 19 -1.69 24.59 41.53
N GLU A 20 -2.46 24.84 42.60
CA GLU A 20 -2.12 25.75 43.68
C GLU A 20 -1.53 24.95 44.85
N ILE A 21 -0.23 25.06 45.06
CA ILE A 21 0.52 24.35 46.10
C ILE A 21 0.49 25.17 47.40
N SER A 22 0.23 24.48 48.52
CA SER A 22 0.26 25.02 49.87
C SER A 22 0.89 24.00 50.82
N TYR A 23 2.08 24.30 51.33
CA TYR A 23 2.82 23.44 52.25
C TYR A 23 2.33 23.53 53.70
N ALA A 24 1.41 24.44 54.01
CA ALA A 24 0.90 24.68 55.37
C ALA A 24 0.33 23.43 56.07
N ASN A 25 -0.20 22.47 55.30
CA ASN A 25 -0.76 21.21 55.80
C ASN A 25 0.01 19.98 55.26
N ALA A 26 1.14 20.19 54.58
CA ALA A 26 1.89 19.11 53.97
C ALA A 26 2.75 18.38 55.02
N LEU A 27 2.79 17.06 54.92
CA LEU A 27 3.65 16.24 55.78
C LEU A 27 4.88 15.79 55.00
N SER A 28 6.05 16.15 55.50
CA SER A 28 7.33 15.89 54.85
C SER A 28 8.02 14.66 55.45
N TYR A 29 8.44 13.76 54.56
CA TYR A 29 9.11 12.51 54.89
C TYR A 29 10.47 12.44 54.20
N SER A 30 11.49 12.04 54.93
CA SER A 30 12.84 11.77 54.39
C SER A 30 13.50 10.68 55.23
N LYS A 31 14.39 9.88 54.62
CA LYS A 31 15.18 8.83 55.32
C LYS A 31 14.35 7.92 56.23
N CYS A 32 13.15 7.54 55.80
CA CYS A 32 12.20 6.75 56.59
C CYS A 32 11.52 5.69 55.72
N LYS A 33 10.95 4.66 56.38
CA LYS A 33 10.29 3.51 55.73
C LYS A 33 8.77 3.51 55.77
N SER A 34 8.18 4.45 56.48
CA SER A 34 6.74 4.49 56.70
C SER A 34 6.25 5.93 56.66
N TYR A 35 4.98 6.06 56.32
CA TYR A 35 4.24 7.32 56.29
C TYR A 35 2.80 7.05 56.75
N ASP A 36 2.04 8.11 57.02
CA ASP A 36 0.63 7.96 57.39
C ASP A 36 -0.21 7.59 56.16
N ALA A 37 -0.55 6.31 56.03
CA ALA A 37 -1.34 5.78 54.92
C ALA A 37 -2.73 6.42 54.79
N LYS A 38 -3.28 7.02 55.86
CA LYS A 38 -4.56 7.73 55.80
C LYS A 38 -4.52 8.92 54.84
N LEU A 39 -3.34 9.51 54.64
CA LEU A 39 -3.16 10.62 53.70
C LEU A 39 -3.34 10.21 52.24
N MET A 40 -3.12 8.94 51.91
CA MET A 40 -3.34 8.41 50.56
C MET A 40 -4.80 8.02 50.32
N SER A 41 -5.53 7.66 51.39
CA SER A 41 -6.96 7.33 51.32
C SER A 41 -7.87 8.53 51.01
N GLN A 42 -7.34 9.75 51.05
CA GLN A 42 -8.08 10.98 50.72
C GLN A 42 -8.28 11.19 49.21
N GLY A 43 -7.68 10.34 48.34
CA GLY A 43 -8.06 10.11 46.93
C GLY A 43 -7.89 11.26 45.92
N PHE A 44 -7.82 12.51 46.38
CA PHE A 44 -7.93 13.72 45.56
C PHE A 44 -6.90 14.78 45.95
N VAL A 45 -5.65 14.38 46.20
CA VAL A 45 -4.57 15.32 46.55
C VAL A 45 -3.34 15.08 45.70
N TRP A 46 -2.56 16.14 45.47
CA TRP A 46 -1.24 16.08 44.89
C TRP A 46 -0.20 15.88 45.99
N HIS A 47 0.82 15.09 45.68
CA HIS A 47 2.01 14.90 46.49
C HIS A 47 3.21 15.41 45.69
N GLN A 48 4.25 15.87 46.37
CA GLN A 48 5.47 16.33 45.74
C GLN A 48 6.64 15.44 46.14
N ILE A 49 7.43 15.03 45.16
CA ILE A 49 8.68 14.34 45.38
C ILE A 49 9.80 15.31 45.04
N VAL A 50 10.73 15.44 45.97
CA VAL A 50 11.94 16.25 45.84
C VAL A 50 13.13 15.30 45.83
N VAL A 51 13.92 15.38 44.77
CA VAL A 51 15.16 14.65 44.60
C VAL A 51 16.30 15.58 45.03
N GLN A 52 17.13 15.17 45.99
CA GLN A 52 18.21 16.00 46.53
C GLN A 52 19.56 15.68 45.87
N HIS A 53 20.15 16.68 45.23
CA HIS A 53 21.41 16.55 44.48
C HIS A 53 22.46 17.20 45.35
N ASN A 54 23.31 16.41 46.01
CA ASN A 54 24.30 16.90 46.96
C ASN A 54 25.42 17.73 46.28
N SER A 55 25.10 18.93 45.77
CA SER A 55 26.01 19.95 45.21
C SER A 55 26.55 19.73 43.79
N ARG A 56 25.96 18.84 42.97
CA ARG A 56 26.30 18.70 41.54
C ARG A 56 25.14 19.17 40.67
N SER A 57 25.42 20.11 39.75
CA SER A 57 24.49 20.48 38.68
C SER A 57 24.39 19.29 37.73
N LEU A 58 23.20 18.71 37.60
CA LEU A 58 22.98 17.52 36.78
C LEU A 58 22.88 17.90 35.27
N SER A 59 23.56 17.16 34.39
CA SER A 59 23.47 17.23 32.92
C SER A 59 22.13 16.67 32.39
N MET A 60 21.84 16.72 31.08
CA MET A 60 20.62 16.07 30.56
C MET A 60 20.67 14.54 30.67
N GLU A 61 21.86 13.95 30.56
CA GLU A 61 22.10 12.51 30.77
C GLU A 61 21.78 12.11 32.21
N ASP A 62 22.18 12.95 33.18
CA ASP A 62 21.92 12.72 34.60
C ASP A 62 20.41 12.68 34.94
N LYS A 63 19.57 13.43 34.20
CA LYS A 63 18.10 13.34 34.35
C LYS A 63 17.58 11.99 33.88
N ASN A 64 18.07 11.50 32.75
CA ASN A 64 17.63 10.21 32.19
C ASN A 64 18.07 9.06 33.10
N GLU A 65 19.29 9.11 33.64
CA GLU A 65 19.78 8.15 34.63
C GLU A 65 18.95 8.17 35.92
N LEU A 66 18.59 9.36 36.41
CA LEU A 66 17.76 9.51 37.60
C LEU A 66 16.36 8.95 37.39
N LEU A 67 15.72 9.24 36.26
CA LEU A 67 14.42 8.68 35.92
C LEU A 67 14.50 7.16 35.76
N LYS A 68 15.57 6.64 35.17
CA LYS A 68 15.82 5.19 35.10
C LYS A 68 15.89 4.56 36.49
N ALA A 69 16.72 5.10 37.39
CA ALA A 69 16.83 4.65 38.78
C ALA A 69 15.50 4.74 39.54
N LEU A 70 14.71 5.79 39.29
CA LEU A 70 13.38 5.97 39.87
C LEU A 70 12.40 4.88 39.40
N TYR A 71 12.34 4.61 38.09
CA TYR A 71 11.45 3.58 37.53
C TYR A 71 11.89 2.15 37.90
N GLU A 72 13.18 1.90 38.10
CA GLU A 72 13.70 0.66 38.69
C GLU A 72 13.26 0.52 40.16
N ALA A 73 13.26 1.61 40.92
CA ALA A 73 12.81 1.59 42.32
C ALA A 73 11.31 1.31 42.47
N VAL A 74 10.49 1.70 41.49
CA VAL A 74 9.03 1.46 41.45
C VAL A 74 8.62 0.41 40.41
N GLU A 75 9.52 -0.50 40.05
CA GLU A 75 9.27 -1.49 39.00
C GLU A 75 7.95 -2.24 39.23
N GLY A 76 7.11 -2.30 38.20
CA GLY A 76 5.83 -2.99 38.26
C GLY A 76 4.66 -2.21 38.87
N GLU A 77 4.84 -0.93 39.21
CA GLU A 77 3.73 -0.05 39.61
C GLU A 77 3.49 1.08 38.61
N GLU A 78 2.23 1.50 38.44
CA GLU A 78 1.88 2.69 37.67
C GLU A 78 2.42 3.95 38.36
N PHE A 79 3.21 4.75 37.64
CA PHE A 79 3.83 5.95 38.17
C PHE A 79 4.00 6.99 37.08
N TYR A 80 3.42 8.18 37.27
CA TYR A 80 3.39 9.26 36.29
C TYR A 80 3.79 10.59 36.94
N PRO A 81 5.10 10.93 36.98
CA PRO A 81 5.55 12.25 37.37
C PRO A 81 4.94 13.35 36.49
N VAL A 82 4.48 14.43 37.10
CA VAL A 82 3.88 15.58 36.44
C VAL A 82 4.69 16.84 36.76
N VAL A 83 4.95 17.66 35.74
CA VAL A 83 5.73 18.91 35.83
C VAL A 83 7.09 18.70 36.51
N TYR A 84 7.94 17.92 35.84
CA TYR A 84 9.31 17.71 36.30
C TYR A 84 10.13 18.99 36.15
N ARG A 85 10.48 19.62 37.27
CA ARG A 85 11.28 20.85 37.33
C ARG A 85 12.68 20.55 37.82
N ARG A 86 13.66 20.99 37.05
CA ARG A 86 15.06 20.95 37.46
C ARG A 86 15.42 22.23 38.20
N CYS A 87 16.02 22.10 39.37
CA CYS A 87 16.60 23.24 40.08
C CYS A 87 18.10 22.98 40.34
N GLN A 88 18.79 24.02 40.82
CA GLN A 88 20.25 23.98 40.98
C GLN A 88 20.74 22.90 41.96
N TYR A 89 19.94 22.58 42.98
CA TYR A 89 20.32 21.65 44.07
C TYR A 89 19.32 20.51 44.26
N GLU A 90 18.16 20.57 43.61
CA GLU A 90 17.11 19.59 43.75
C GLU A 90 16.18 19.60 42.54
N ASP A 91 15.57 18.46 42.24
CA ASP A 91 14.55 18.32 41.21
C ASP A 91 13.23 18.05 41.91
N ARG A 92 12.14 18.58 41.37
CA ARG A 92 10.81 18.48 41.97
C ARG A 92 9.81 18.05 40.93
N PHE A 93 8.88 17.18 41.32
CA PHE A 93 7.74 16.82 40.47
C PHE A 93 6.55 16.42 41.33
N LEU A 94 5.37 16.52 40.73
CA LEU A 94 4.11 16.15 41.37
C LEU A 94 3.69 14.74 40.97
N VAL A 95 3.05 14.05 41.90
CA VAL A 95 2.44 12.73 41.68
C VAL A 95 1.08 12.66 42.35
N ARG A 96 0.22 11.77 41.85
CA ARG A 96 -1.13 11.55 42.37
C ARG A 96 -1.55 10.11 42.11
N GLN A 97 -2.33 9.53 43.03
CA GLN A 97 -2.91 8.18 42.88
C GLN A 97 -1.87 7.08 42.58
N CYS A 98 -0.69 7.17 43.20
CA CYS A 98 0.42 6.24 42.99
C CYS A 98 0.88 5.57 44.29
N GLN A 99 -0.06 5.20 45.17
CA GLN A 99 0.24 4.63 46.49
C GLN A 99 1.16 3.40 46.42
N PRO A 100 0.94 2.39 45.57
CA PRO A 100 1.84 1.24 45.48
C PRO A 100 3.28 1.61 45.10
N ALA A 101 3.44 2.60 44.22
CA ALA A 101 4.76 3.10 43.83
C ALA A 101 5.44 3.84 44.99
N LEU A 102 4.70 4.66 45.75
CA LEU A 102 5.22 5.30 46.95
C LEU A 102 5.63 4.28 48.01
N ASP A 103 4.82 3.24 48.25
CA ASP A 103 5.14 2.17 49.20
C ASP A 103 6.52 1.56 48.92
N LYS A 104 6.82 1.25 47.66
CA LYS A 104 8.15 0.77 47.22
C LYS A 104 9.28 1.77 47.46
N LEU A 105 9.04 3.07 47.24
CA LEU A 105 10.04 4.11 47.52
C LEU A 105 10.32 4.21 49.02
N PHE A 106 9.28 4.14 49.86
CA PHE A 106 9.42 4.17 51.32
C PHE A 106 10.14 2.92 51.83
N GLU A 107 9.81 1.72 51.35
CA GLU A 107 10.54 0.48 51.70
C GLU A 107 12.06 0.60 51.49
N LYS A 108 12.47 1.36 50.47
CA LYS A 108 13.87 1.69 50.13
C LYS A 108 14.44 2.88 50.91
N ASN A 109 13.82 3.29 52.02
CA ASN A 109 14.19 4.47 52.82
C ASN A 109 14.19 5.79 52.03
N LEU A 110 13.38 5.89 50.97
CA LEU A 110 13.38 7.03 50.06
C LEU A 110 14.78 7.30 49.47
N ARG A 111 15.50 6.24 49.08
CA ARG A 111 16.82 6.32 48.43
C ARG A 111 16.80 5.61 47.09
N LEU A 112 17.38 6.26 46.09
CA LEU A 112 17.61 5.69 44.77
C LEU A 112 19.08 5.30 44.64
N LEU A 113 19.33 4.14 44.05
CA LEU A 113 20.66 3.71 43.63
C LEU A 113 20.84 4.13 42.17
N MET A 114 21.82 4.99 41.90
CA MET A 114 22.13 5.45 40.56
C MET A 114 22.99 4.42 39.82
N PRO A 115 23.00 4.40 38.47
CA PRO A 115 23.81 3.47 37.68
C PRO A 115 25.31 3.54 37.99
N ASN A 116 25.81 4.72 38.35
CA ASN A 116 27.21 4.95 38.72
C ASN A 116 27.58 4.44 40.14
N GLY A 117 26.62 3.87 40.88
CA GLY A 117 26.79 3.38 42.25
C GLY A 117 26.53 4.42 43.35
N ASP A 118 26.30 5.69 43.00
CA ASP A 118 25.94 6.73 43.95
C ASP A 118 24.51 6.53 44.48
N THR A 119 24.21 7.11 45.64
CA THR A 119 22.85 7.12 46.17
C THR A 119 22.28 8.53 46.22
N VAL A 120 21.05 8.65 45.72
CA VAL A 120 20.32 9.91 45.69
C VAL A 120 19.18 9.84 46.71
N GLN A 121 19.07 10.87 47.55
CA GLN A 121 18.06 10.94 48.60
C GLN A 121 16.79 11.58 48.04
N LEU A 122 15.66 10.93 48.26
CA LEU A 122 14.34 11.49 48.03
C LEU A 122 13.76 12.05 49.33
N GLN A 123 12.98 13.12 49.17
CA GLN A 123 12.08 13.67 50.16
C GLN A 123 10.67 13.68 49.56
N VAL A 124 9.68 13.19 50.31
CA VAL A 124 8.28 13.12 49.87
C VAL A 124 7.44 14.03 50.73
N GLN A 125 6.74 14.96 50.12
CA GLN A 125 5.78 15.85 50.77
C GLN A 125 4.38 15.41 50.38
N LEU A 126 3.62 14.88 51.33
CA LEU A 126 2.25 14.43 51.10
C LEU A 126 1.27 15.58 51.35
N ASN A 127 0.20 15.64 50.55
CA ASN A 127 -0.89 16.61 50.68
C ASN A 127 -0.46 18.07 50.42
N VAL A 128 0.24 18.30 49.31
CA VAL A 128 0.73 19.63 48.93
C VAL A 128 -0.30 20.48 48.17
N ALA A 129 -1.30 19.86 47.56
CA ALA A 129 -2.42 20.55 46.91
C ALA A 129 -3.66 19.66 46.80
N GLU A 130 -4.86 20.26 46.82
CA GLU A 130 -6.10 19.58 46.51
C GLU A 130 -6.29 19.45 44.99
N PHE A 131 -6.76 18.29 44.52
CA PHE A 131 -7.08 18.07 43.12
C PHE A 131 -8.42 18.73 42.75
N LYS A 132 -8.42 19.53 41.69
CA LYS A 132 -9.61 20.18 41.14
C LYS A 132 -9.94 19.63 39.76
N TYR A 133 -11.22 19.43 39.47
CA TYR A 133 -11.66 19.02 38.12
C TYR A 133 -11.16 20.00 37.05
N GLY A 134 -10.64 19.48 35.94
CA GLY A 134 -10.02 20.29 34.87
C GLY A 134 -8.50 20.49 35.01
N GLN A 135 -7.89 20.04 36.12
CA GLN A 135 -6.44 19.91 36.22
C GLN A 135 -5.91 18.75 35.36
N ILE A 136 -4.60 18.77 35.10
CA ILE A 136 -3.93 17.76 34.29
C ILE A 136 -4.14 16.34 34.85
N SER A 137 -4.42 15.39 33.96
CA SER A 137 -4.58 13.97 34.27
C SER A 137 -3.69 13.16 33.34
N PRO A 138 -2.69 12.42 33.86
CA PRO A 138 -1.79 11.60 33.03
C PRO A 138 -2.54 10.67 32.07
N ILE A 139 -3.54 9.94 32.57
CA ILE A 139 -4.34 9.02 31.75
C ILE A 139 -5.09 9.76 30.65
N ASN A 140 -5.69 10.93 30.94
CA ASN A 140 -6.40 11.68 29.92
C ASN A 140 -5.44 12.21 28.84
N GLN A 141 -4.23 12.63 29.21
CA GLN A 141 -3.21 13.03 28.23
C GLN A 141 -2.79 11.85 27.35
N ILE A 142 -2.49 10.70 27.96
CA ILE A 142 -2.14 9.48 27.23
C ILE A 142 -3.25 9.11 26.25
N THR A 143 -4.51 9.08 26.69
CA THR A 143 -5.67 8.79 25.81
C THR A 143 -5.80 9.81 24.69
N LYS A 144 -5.63 11.11 24.96
CA LYS A 144 -5.66 12.16 23.95
C LYS A 144 -4.54 11.98 22.90
N THR A 145 -3.33 11.67 23.35
CA THR A 145 -2.18 11.39 22.48
C THR A 145 -2.44 10.16 21.62
N LEU A 146 -2.92 9.06 22.21
CA LEU A 146 -3.29 7.85 21.47
C LEU A 146 -4.37 8.12 20.41
N ASN A 147 -5.40 8.91 20.73
CA ASN A 147 -6.44 9.29 19.75
C ASN A 147 -5.85 10.03 18.53
N LYS A 148 -4.89 10.93 18.76
CA LYS A 148 -4.19 11.63 17.67
C LYS A 148 -3.35 10.67 16.81
N LEU A 149 -2.73 9.66 17.43
CA LEU A 149 -1.97 8.63 16.72
C LEU A 149 -2.89 7.73 15.89
N TYR A 150 -4.07 7.36 16.42
CA TYR A 150 -5.09 6.67 15.65
C TYR A 150 -5.56 7.47 14.42
N ASP A 151 -5.68 8.80 14.54
CA ASP A 151 -6.08 9.65 13.40
C ASP A 151 -4.98 9.73 12.31
N ARG A 152 -3.74 9.31 12.63
CA ARG A 152 -2.55 9.41 11.77
C ARG A 152 -1.82 8.08 11.62
N MET A 153 -2.53 6.96 11.66
CA MET A 153 -1.91 5.64 11.50
C MET A 153 -1.16 5.54 10.16
N ASP A 154 0.04 4.98 10.23
CA ASP A 154 0.96 4.91 9.10
C ASP A 154 0.59 3.78 8.13
N SER A 155 1.25 3.81 6.97
CA SER A 155 1.27 2.71 6.01
C SER A 155 2.70 2.18 5.89
N LEU A 156 2.91 0.90 6.14
CA LEU A 156 4.22 0.24 6.05
C LEU A 156 4.14 -0.91 5.06
N ASP A 157 5.01 -0.92 4.06
CA ASP A 157 5.09 -1.98 3.03
C ASP A 157 3.74 -2.29 2.33
N GLY A 158 2.89 -1.27 2.18
CA GLY A 158 1.56 -1.36 1.57
C GLY A 158 0.42 -1.69 2.55
N GLU A 159 0.74 -2.08 3.78
CA GLU A 159 -0.24 -2.33 4.84
C GLU A 159 -0.60 -1.03 5.57
N LYS A 160 -1.90 -0.72 5.63
CA LYS A 160 -2.43 0.46 6.34
C LYS A 160 -2.84 0.09 7.76
N GLY A 161 -2.87 1.08 8.65
CA GLY A 161 -3.35 0.88 10.03
C GLY A 161 -2.23 0.54 11.01
N ILE A 162 -1.04 1.08 10.77
CA ILE A 162 0.11 0.90 11.66
C ILE A 162 0.05 1.95 12.78
N LEU A 163 -0.06 1.48 14.02
CA LEU A 163 -0.04 2.35 15.20
C LEU A 163 1.41 2.58 15.67
N ASP A 164 1.96 3.74 15.37
CA ASP A 164 3.33 4.10 15.75
C ASP A 164 3.40 4.73 17.15
N LEU A 165 4.06 4.04 18.08
CA LEU A 165 4.35 4.46 19.45
C LEU A 165 5.87 4.67 19.65
N THR A 166 6.64 4.88 18.59
CA THR A 166 8.08 5.14 18.66
C THR A 166 8.37 6.30 19.62
N ARG A 167 9.26 6.08 20.61
CA ARG A 167 9.60 7.08 21.64
C ARG A 167 8.37 7.76 22.24
N PHE A 168 7.33 7.00 22.58
CA PHE A 168 6.01 7.53 22.96
C PHE A 168 6.10 8.61 24.06
N GLY A 169 6.94 8.39 25.08
CA GLY A 169 7.14 9.34 26.18
C GLY A 169 7.76 10.69 25.79
N GLN A 170 8.35 10.80 24.58
CA GLN A 170 8.92 12.04 24.04
C GLN A 170 7.90 12.82 23.18
N ASN A 171 6.66 12.33 23.04
CA ASN A 171 5.63 13.04 22.30
C ASN A 171 5.36 14.42 22.93
N SER A 172 5.31 15.47 22.10
CA SER A 172 5.10 16.85 22.55
C SER A 172 3.83 17.07 23.39
N GLU A 173 2.78 16.25 23.21
CA GLU A 173 1.54 16.32 24.02
C GLU A 173 1.74 15.82 25.45
N LEU A 174 2.81 15.06 25.71
CA LEU A 174 3.16 14.51 27.02
C LEU A 174 4.23 15.35 27.73
N PHE A 175 4.55 16.56 27.26
CA PHE A 175 5.61 17.40 27.84
C PHE A 175 5.52 17.56 29.37
N ASP A 176 4.30 17.75 29.90
CA ASP A 176 4.06 17.92 31.33
C ASP A 176 3.89 16.59 32.10
N VAL A 177 3.90 15.45 31.43
CA VAL A 177 3.65 14.11 32.00
C VAL A 177 4.73 13.13 31.57
N ILE A 178 5.54 12.66 32.51
CA ILE A 178 6.55 11.64 32.20
C ILE A 178 5.86 10.28 32.04
N VAL A 179 5.98 9.70 30.85
CA VAL A 179 5.46 8.37 30.51
C VAL A 179 6.63 7.48 30.09
N ASN A 180 6.83 6.36 30.77
CA ASN A 180 7.92 5.42 30.48
C ASN A 180 7.36 4.02 30.18
N LEU A 181 7.35 3.63 28.90
CA LEU A 181 6.91 2.31 28.45
C LEU A 181 7.84 1.17 28.89
N GLY A 182 9.07 1.48 29.32
CA GLY A 182 9.97 0.53 29.96
C GLY A 182 9.45 -0.01 31.29
N ASN A 183 8.59 0.74 31.99
CA ASN A 183 7.88 0.24 33.16
C ASN A 183 6.71 -0.64 32.72
N ARG A 184 6.73 -1.91 33.14
CA ARG A 184 5.74 -2.93 32.76
C ARG A 184 4.29 -2.49 32.98
N SER A 185 3.97 -1.84 34.10
CA SER A 185 2.58 -1.49 34.45
C SER A 185 2.10 -0.28 33.67
N VAL A 186 2.99 0.66 33.33
CA VAL A 186 2.70 1.74 32.37
C VAL A 186 2.43 1.17 30.98
N LEU A 187 3.24 0.20 30.51
CA LEU A 187 3.00 -0.48 29.23
C LEU A 187 1.67 -1.24 29.22
N GLU A 188 1.34 -1.95 30.30
CA GLU A 188 0.06 -2.64 30.47
C GLU A 188 -1.11 -1.67 30.44
N ARG A 189 -0.98 -0.50 31.07
CA ARG A 189 -2.01 0.53 31.02
C ARG A 189 -2.20 1.10 29.62
N ILE A 190 -1.12 1.34 28.88
CA ILE A 190 -1.21 1.84 27.50
C ILE A 190 -1.87 0.81 26.59
N PHE A 191 -1.50 -0.48 26.70
CA PHE A 191 -2.14 -1.54 25.93
C PHE A 191 -3.61 -1.72 26.29
N ASP A 192 -4.00 -1.59 27.56
CA ASP A 192 -5.41 -1.60 27.97
C ASP A 192 -6.19 -0.44 27.34
N LEU A 193 -5.63 0.78 27.32
CA LEU A 193 -6.25 1.94 26.68
C LEU A 193 -6.40 1.78 25.16
N ILE A 194 -5.40 1.18 24.50
CA ILE A 194 -5.44 0.85 23.07
C ILE A 194 -6.53 -0.21 22.81
N TYR A 195 -6.50 -1.32 23.56
CA TYR A 195 -7.40 -2.45 23.36
C TYR A 195 -8.87 -2.10 23.61
N ARG A 196 -9.15 -1.29 24.65
CA ARG A 196 -10.52 -0.89 25.00
C ARG A 196 -11.15 0.08 24.01
N ASN A 197 -10.37 0.71 23.13
CA ASN A 197 -10.89 1.55 22.06
C ASN A 197 -11.33 0.68 20.87
N ASP A 198 -12.27 -0.24 21.10
CA ASP A 198 -12.66 -1.32 20.17
C ASP A 198 -12.95 -0.79 18.75
N GLU A 199 -13.63 0.34 18.63
CA GLU A 199 -13.93 0.94 17.33
C GLU A 199 -12.69 1.29 16.51
N ARG A 200 -11.68 1.90 17.15
CA ARG A 200 -10.45 2.31 16.46
C ARG A 200 -9.45 1.17 16.37
N PHE A 201 -9.37 0.34 17.40
CA PHE A 201 -8.45 -0.78 17.48
C PHE A 201 -8.71 -1.84 16.41
N ARG A 202 -9.97 -2.04 15.99
CA ARG A 202 -10.30 -2.92 14.84
C ARG A 202 -9.61 -2.55 13.53
N ASN A 203 -9.13 -1.31 13.39
CA ASN A 203 -8.40 -0.85 12.21
C ASN A 203 -6.87 -0.94 12.38
N VAL A 204 -6.38 -1.35 13.56
CA VAL A 204 -4.95 -1.53 13.82
C VAL A 204 -4.50 -2.87 13.25
N THR A 205 -3.67 -2.81 12.24
CA THR A 205 -3.07 -4.00 11.61
C THR A 205 -1.65 -4.24 12.13
N GLY A 206 -0.93 -3.25 12.63
CA GLY A 206 0.42 -3.40 13.17
C GLY A 206 0.73 -2.41 14.29
N ILE A 207 1.74 -2.72 15.11
CA ILE A 207 2.15 -1.87 16.24
C ILE A 207 3.67 -1.67 16.20
N ILE A 208 4.11 -0.41 16.28
CA ILE A 208 5.52 -0.03 16.42
C ILE A 208 5.78 0.47 17.84
N LEU A 209 6.73 -0.16 18.54
CA LEU A 209 7.11 0.14 19.93
C LEU A 209 8.60 0.49 20.04
N ARG A 210 9.19 0.99 18.95
CA ARG A 210 10.62 1.27 18.86
C ARG A 210 11.11 2.29 19.89
N ASP A 211 12.29 2.07 20.45
CA ASP A 211 13.00 3.03 21.31
C ASP A 211 12.15 3.55 22.49
N ASN A 212 11.64 2.61 23.28
CA ASN A 212 10.79 2.89 24.44
C ASN A 212 11.36 2.33 25.76
N GLY A 213 12.58 1.77 25.73
CA GLY A 213 13.22 1.17 26.89
C GLY A 213 12.53 -0.10 27.41
N ILE A 214 11.73 -0.78 26.57
CA ILE A 214 10.94 -1.96 26.97
C ILE A 214 11.87 -3.13 27.31
N THR A 215 11.67 -3.74 28.48
CA THR A 215 12.45 -4.89 28.96
C THR A 215 11.64 -6.20 28.98
N THR A 216 10.32 -6.12 28.90
CA THR A 216 9.40 -7.28 28.89
C THR A 216 8.17 -6.98 28.05
N MET A 217 7.72 -7.99 27.29
CA MET A 217 6.50 -7.91 26.50
C MET A 217 5.30 -8.56 27.19
N SER A 218 5.38 -8.93 28.47
CA SER A 218 4.28 -9.62 29.17
C SER A 218 2.89 -8.97 29.06
N PRO A 219 2.74 -7.62 28.93
CA PRO A 219 1.42 -7.02 28.70
C PRO A 219 0.80 -7.32 27.32
N VAL A 220 1.59 -7.72 26.32
CA VAL A 220 1.13 -8.01 24.95
C VAL A 220 0.09 -9.13 24.89
N LYS A 221 0.02 -9.96 25.95
CA LYS A 221 -1.00 -11.01 26.12
C LYS A 221 -2.43 -10.50 25.95
N LEU A 222 -2.67 -9.19 26.17
CA LEU A 222 -3.96 -8.53 25.92
C LEU A 222 -4.40 -8.64 24.46
N PHE A 223 -3.44 -8.76 23.53
CA PHE A 223 -3.66 -8.91 22.10
C PHE A 223 -3.65 -10.38 21.64
N ALA A 224 -3.77 -11.35 22.56
CA ALA A 224 -3.81 -12.76 22.19
C ALA A 224 -4.98 -13.06 21.25
N GLY A 225 -4.70 -13.78 20.15
CA GLY A 225 -5.68 -14.09 19.12
C GLY A 225 -5.78 -13.06 17.99
N ILE A 226 -5.01 -11.97 18.07
CA ILE A 226 -4.90 -10.96 17.00
C ILE A 226 -3.67 -11.29 16.16
N GLU A 227 -3.81 -11.18 14.84
CA GLU A 227 -2.74 -11.36 13.88
C GLU A 227 -2.32 -9.98 13.33
N PHE A 228 -1.12 -9.54 13.67
CA PHE A 228 -0.59 -8.27 13.19
C PHE A 228 0.13 -8.45 11.83
N SER A 229 0.20 -7.40 11.02
CA SER A 229 1.13 -7.32 9.90
C SER A 229 2.56 -7.17 10.41
N VAL A 230 2.79 -6.29 11.39
CA VAL A 230 4.11 -6.03 11.96
C VAL A 230 4.04 -5.81 13.47
N LEU A 231 5.02 -6.38 14.18
CA LEU A 231 5.33 -6.08 15.57
C LEU A 231 6.79 -5.59 15.65
N ASP A 232 6.97 -4.27 15.73
CA ASP A 232 8.31 -3.66 15.76
C ASP A 232 8.73 -3.33 17.20
N LEU A 233 9.72 -4.06 17.70
CA LEU A 233 10.29 -3.92 19.04
C LEU A 233 11.73 -3.40 18.99
N ARG A 234 12.17 -2.80 17.88
CA ARG A 234 13.56 -2.37 17.70
C ARG A 234 14.02 -1.36 18.76
N ASP A 235 15.33 -1.36 19.02
CA ASP A 235 16.00 -0.37 19.88
C ASP A 235 15.41 -0.31 21.31
N ASN A 236 14.96 -1.45 21.85
CA ASN A 236 14.52 -1.58 23.23
C ASN A 236 15.58 -2.29 24.09
N LEU A 237 15.26 -2.60 25.35
CA LEU A 237 16.16 -3.20 26.33
C LEU A 237 15.80 -4.67 26.61
N ILE A 238 15.31 -5.39 25.60
CA ILE A 238 14.93 -6.80 25.75
C ILE A 238 16.18 -7.67 25.73
N GLU A 239 16.53 -8.24 26.89
CA GLU A 239 17.72 -9.10 27.03
C GLU A 239 17.38 -10.60 27.07
N SER A 240 16.29 -10.96 27.76
CA SER A 240 15.94 -12.36 28.00
C SER A 240 15.06 -12.94 26.88
N TYR A 241 15.66 -13.70 25.96
CA TYR A 241 14.92 -14.44 24.94
C TYR A 241 13.96 -15.48 25.53
N ILE A 242 14.27 -16.06 26.71
CA ILE A 242 13.37 -17.00 27.40
C ILE A 242 12.07 -16.29 27.79
N ARG A 243 12.19 -15.08 28.37
CA ARG A 243 11.05 -14.25 28.73
C ARG A 243 10.27 -13.83 27.48
N LEU A 244 10.97 -13.38 26.44
CA LEU A 244 10.36 -12.98 25.18
C LEU A 244 9.56 -14.12 24.54
N ASN A 245 10.13 -15.32 24.48
CA ASN A 245 9.47 -16.51 23.93
C ASN A 245 8.17 -16.84 24.67
N ARG A 246 8.17 -16.74 26.00
CA ARG A 246 6.98 -16.94 26.82
C ARG A 246 5.94 -15.83 26.57
N ASP A 247 6.38 -14.57 26.55
CA ASP A 247 5.49 -13.42 26.43
C ASP A 247 4.83 -13.37 25.02
N LEU A 248 5.52 -13.84 23.97
CA LEU A 248 5.04 -13.86 22.58
C LEU A 248 4.46 -15.20 22.09
N GLU A 249 4.32 -16.21 22.96
CA GLU A 249 3.88 -17.56 22.57
C GLU A 249 2.53 -17.57 21.82
N LYS A 250 1.61 -16.68 22.21
CA LYS A 250 0.25 -16.57 21.64
C LYS A 250 0.07 -15.42 20.67
N ILE A 251 1.13 -14.68 20.38
CA ILE A 251 1.10 -13.54 19.48
C ILE A 251 1.55 -13.99 18.10
N LYS A 252 0.87 -13.51 17.06
CA LYS A 252 1.23 -13.74 15.67
C LYS A 252 1.41 -12.42 14.95
N ALA A 253 2.41 -12.35 14.09
CA ALA A 253 2.53 -11.26 13.14
C ALA A 253 3.16 -11.76 11.82
N ASN A 254 2.95 -11.07 10.69
CA ASN A 254 3.75 -11.40 9.50
C ASN A 254 5.23 -11.12 9.75
N GLU A 255 5.56 -9.98 10.34
CA GLU A 255 6.94 -9.60 10.67
C GLU A 255 7.11 -9.23 12.16
N ILE A 256 8.23 -9.68 12.74
CA ILE A 256 8.74 -9.17 14.02
C ILE A 256 10.11 -8.50 13.82
N LYS A 257 10.29 -7.31 14.41
CA LYS A 257 11.57 -6.58 14.35
C LYS A 257 12.18 -6.47 15.75
N LEU A 258 13.39 -6.97 15.93
CA LEU A 258 14.12 -7.09 17.20
C LEU A 258 15.50 -6.43 17.20
N MET A 259 16.01 -5.94 16.05
CA MET A 259 17.29 -5.22 15.98
C MET A 259 17.41 -4.11 17.05
N GLY A 260 18.61 -3.88 17.58
CA GLY A 260 18.86 -2.90 18.65
C GLY A 260 18.73 -3.45 20.06
N ASN A 261 18.06 -4.59 20.27
CA ASN A 261 17.90 -5.18 21.60
C ASN A 261 19.14 -5.97 22.06
N PRO A 262 19.47 -6.00 23.36
CA PRO A 262 20.57 -6.80 23.90
C PRO A 262 20.51 -8.30 23.52
N LEU A 263 19.31 -8.88 23.42
CA LEU A 263 19.15 -10.29 23.03
C LEU A 263 19.74 -10.63 21.66
N THR A 264 19.82 -9.66 20.73
CA THR A 264 20.32 -9.92 19.37
C THR A 264 21.83 -10.13 19.33
N GLN A 265 22.53 -9.73 20.41
CA GLN A 265 23.95 -9.98 20.62
C GLN A 265 24.21 -11.34 21.28
N SER A 266 23.17 -12.09 21.65
CA SER A 266 23.33 -13.42 22.26
C SER A 266 24.06 -14.37 21.31
N PRO A 267 24.98 -15.22 21.81
CA PRO A 267 25.66 -16.21 20.98
C PRO A 267 24.69 -17.22 20.35
N ASN A 268 23.52 -17.44 20.97
CA ASN A 268 22.49 -18.37 20.49
C ASN A 268 21.42 -17.70 19.61
N TYR A 269 21.52 -16.40 19.35
CA TYR A 269 20.64 -15.74 18.39
C TYR A 269 20.96 -16.24 16.97
N PRO A 270 19.98 -16.42 16.08
CA PRO A 270 18.54 -16.31 16.31
C PRO A 270 17.88 -17.62 16.75
N GLU A 271 18.61 -18.74 16.82
CA GLU A 271 18.08 -20.08 17.18
C GLU A 271 17.33 -20.07 18.51
N CYS A 272 17.73 -19.20 19.44
CA CYS A 272 17.05 -19.01 20.72
C CYS A 272 15.57 -18.58 20.57
N LEU A 273 15.15 -18.04 19.42
CA LEU A 273 13.77 -17.66 19.10
C LEU A 273 12.93 -18.76 18.46
N ARG A 274 13.53 -19.92 18.13
CA ARG A 274 12.85 -21.06 17.48
C ARG A 274 11.48 -21.42 18.07
N PRO A 275 11.23 -21.36 19.40
CA PRO A 275 9.91 -21.64 19.97
C PRO A 275 8.78 -20.75 19.43
N ILE A 276 9.08 -19.50 19.07
CA ILE A 276 8.10 -18.51 18.59
C ILE A 276 8.20 -18.20 17.09
N LEU A 277 9.27 -18.61 16.39
CA LEU A 277 9.43 -18.32 14.96
C LEU A 277 8.27 -18.82 14.10
N LYS A 278 7.59 -19.91 14.49
CA LYS A 278 6.37 -20.39 13.79
C LYS A 278 5.22 -19.38 13.78
N ASN A 279 5.24 -18.39 14.67
CA ASN A 279 4.24 -17.34 14.77
C ASN A 279 4.57 -16.13 13.87
N PHE A 280 5.76 -16.11 13.25
CA PHE A 280 6.27 -15.00 12.45
C PHE A 280 6.80 -15.50 11.10
N LYS A 281 6.40 -14.85 10.01
CA LYS A 281 6.92 -15.19 8.67
C LYS A 281 8.30 -14.58 8.43
N ILE A 282 8.53 -13.39 8.97
CA ILE A 282 9.74 -12.58 8.77
C ILE A 282 10.28 -12.13 10.13
N LEU A 283 11.61 -12.22 10.31
CA LEU A 283 12.35 -11.65 11.43
C LEU A 283 13.35 -10.64 10.89
N ASP A 284 13.21 -9.38 11.30
CA ASP A 284 14.10 -8.28 10.88
C ASP A 284 14.29 -8.19 9.36
N GLY A 285 13.21 -8.33 8.57
CA GLY A 285 13.27 -8.36 7.10
C GLY A 285 13.91 -9.62 6.50
N ILE A 286 14.08 -10.70 7.27
CA ILE A 286 14.54 -12.00 6.78
C ILE A 286 13.46 -13.05 7.02
N PRO A 287 13.00 -13.76 5.97
CA PRO A 287 12.05 -14.86 6.13
C PRO A 287 12.58 -15.91 7.10
N THR A 288 11.73 -16.35 8.03
CA THR A 288 12.13 -17.24 9.13
C THR A 288 12.62 -18.61 8.65
N GLU A 289 12.18 -19.05 7.48
CA GLU A 289 12.69 -20.25 6.79
C GLU A 289 14.13 -20.10 6.26
N ASN A 290 14.56 -18.86 5.98
CA ASN A 290 15.88 -18.54 5.43
C ASN A 290 16.90 -18.14 6.50
N LEU A 291 16.46 -18.12 7.75
CA LEU A 291 17.24 -17.65 8.87
C LEU A 291 18.41 -18.60 9.12
N SER A 292 19.62 -18.13 8.82
CA SER A 292 20.83 -18.90 9.13
C SER A 292 21.03 -18.97 10.64
N LYS A 293 21.52 -20.11 11.15
CA LYS A 293 22.01 -20.23 12.54
C LYS A 293 23.11 -19.20 12.86
N ASP A 294 23.82 -18.74 11.83
CA ASP A 294 24.88 -17.76 11.93
C ASP A 294 24.34 -16.32 11.83
N TYR A 295 23.03 -16.10 11.62
CA TYR A 295 22.46 -14.75 11.43
C TYR A 295 22.78 -13.83 12.62
N ARG A 296 23.34 -12.65 12.33
CA ARG A 296 23.64 -11.61 13.33
C ARG A 296 23.25 -10.24 12.76
N PRO A 297 22.26 -9.55 13.35
CA PRO A 297 21.89 -8.21 12.90
C PRO A 297 23.02 -7.22 13.22
N ILE A 298 23.14 -6.17 12.41
CA ILE A 298 24.09 -5.09 12.65
C ILE A 298 23.44 -4.08 13.61
N ASN A 299 23.88 -4.07 14.88
CA ASN A 299 23.49 -3.02 15.83
C ASN A 299 24.36 -1.78 15.57
N THR A 300 23.79 -0.74 14.98
CA THR A 300 24.46 0.58 14.89
C THR A 300 24.25 1.43 16.14
N ASN A 301 23.39 0.99 17.09
CA ASN A 301 22.86 1.84 18.17
C ASN A 301 23.23 1.34 19.59
N VAL A 302 24.40 0.73 19.79
CA VAL A 302 24.88 0.44 21.15
C VAL A 302 26.07 1.34 21.44
N ASP A 303 25.83 2.36 22.27
CA ASP A 303 26.80 3.16 23.03
C ASP A 303 28.10 3.52 22.29
N GLY A 304 28.09 4.61 21.51
CA GLY A 304 29.26 5.46 21.24
C GLY A 304 30.53 4.85 20.63
N GLN A 305 30.56 3.56 20.25
CA GLN A 305 31.79 2.87 19.83
C GLN A 305 31.82 2.41 18.36
N ALA A 306 30.83 2.75 17.54
CA ALA A 306 30.85 2.43 16.11
C ALA A 306 30.54 3.65 15.25
N GLU A 307 31.10 4.83 15.55
CA GLU A 307 30.87 6.02 14.74
C GLU A 307 31.48 5.92 13.32
N GLY A 308 32.37 4.94 13.07
CA GLY A 308 33.13 4.84 11.83
C GLY A 308 34.02 6.08 11.59
N TYR A 309 34.90 6.04 10.59
CA TYR A 309 35.65 7.22 10.18
C TYR A 309 34.83 8.04 9.18
N ARG A 310 34.46 9.26 9.54
CA ARG A 310 33.69 10.15 8.67
C ARG A 310 34.57 10.74 7.57
N ILE A 311 34.13 10.57 6.33
CA ILE A 311 34.67 11.21 5.13
C ILE A 311 33.61 12.17 4.61
N ASP A 312 33.96 13.45 4.57
CA ASP A 312 33.19 14.51 3.94
C ASP A 312 34.07 15.42 3.08
N TRP A 313 33.56 16.58 2.66
CA TRP A 313 34.29 17.50 1.78
C TRP A 313 35.65 17.94 2.34
N SER A 314 35.85 17.88 3.67
CA SER A 314 37.04 18.43 4.33
C SER A 314 38.24 17.48 4.28
N ASN A 315 38.00 16.18 4.09
CA ASN A 315 39.00 15.13 4.26
C ASN A 315 38.90 14.00 3.21
N LYS A 316 38.41 14.31 2.00
CA LYS A 316 38.20 13.34 0.90
C LYS A 316 39.38 12.41 0.61
N SER A 317 40.62 12.90 0.74
CA SER A 317 41.85 12.11 0.50
C SER A 317 41.96 10.88 1.41
N ASP A 318 41.34 10.93 2.58
CA ASP A 318 41.42 9.86 3.60
C ASP A 318 40.68 8.60 3.17
N VAL A 319 39.85 8.65 2.11
CA VAL A 319 39.21 7.47 1.54
C VAL A 319 40.22 6.39 1.18
N ASN A 320 41.42 6.78 0.74
CA ASN A 320 42.50 5.86 0.37
C ASN A 320 43.02 5.00 1.53
N GLN A 321 42.79 5.40 2.79
CA GLN A 321 43.17 4.61 3.96
C GLN A 321 42.37 3.29 4.08
N PHE A 322 41.25 3.18 3.37
CA PHE A 322 40.30 2.07 3.50
C PHE A 322 40.30 1.09 2.31
N GLU A 323 41.28 1.19 1.41
CA GLU A 323 41.34 0.40 0.17
C GLU A 323 41.25 -1.11 0.38
N ASN A 324 41.83 -1.60 1.47
CA ASN A 324 41.83 -3.02 1.82
C ASN A 324 40.78 -3.42 2.87
N SER A 325 39.84 -2.52 3.19
CA SER A 325 38.80 -2.82 4.18
C SER A 325 37.78 -3.81 3.64
N SER A 326 37.37 -4.75 4.49
CA SER A 326 36.28 -5.69 4.23
C SER A 326 35.03 -5.41 5.07
N ASP A 327 35.08 -4.33 5.85
CA ASP A 327 34.07 -3.93 6.82
C ASP A 327 32.88 -3.26 6.12
N TRP A 328 31.79 -3.10 6.86
CA TRP A 328 30.66 -2.30 6.42
C TRP A 328 30.99 -0.80 6.48
N HIS A 329 30.62 -0.10 5.42
CA HIS A 329 30.65 1.36 5.33
C HIS A 329 29.20 1.87 5.22
N ALA A 330 28.90 3.10 5.64
CA ALA A 330 27.59 3.72 5.41
C ALA A 330 27.71 4.94 4.51
N ILE A 331 26.71 5.10 3.66
CA ILE A 331 26.42 6.35 2.97
C ILE A 331 25.32 7.05 3.77
N MET A 332 25.57 8.30 4.14
CA MET A 332 24.70 9.12 4.99
C MET A 332 24.24 10.34 4.20
N ILE A 333 22.93 10.51 4.06
CA ILE A 333 22.31 11.53 3.22
C ILE A 333 21.35 12.35 4.08
N PRO A 334 21.74 13.56 4.52
CA PRO A 334 20.87 14.45 5.28
C PRO A 334 19.64 14.90 4.49
N ASP A 335 18.46 14.73 5.08
CA ASP A 335 17.16 15.21 4.60
C ASP A 335 16.22 15.42 5.81
N PRO A 336 16.43 16.48 6.62
CA PRO A 336 15.73 16.66 7.90
C PRO A 336 14.21 16.87 7.76
N GLU A 337 13.76 17.28 6.59
CA GLU A 337 12.33 17.48 6.28
C GLU A 337 11.69 16.24 5.63
N GLN A 338 12.46 15.18 5.39
CA GLN A 338 12.04 13.96 4.70
C GLN A 338 11.37 14.27 3.35
N THR A 339 12.04 15.13 2.58
CA THR A 339 11.61 15.59 1.27
C THR A 339 11.52 14.45 0.25
N TYR A 340 12.41 13.46 0.36
CA TYR A 340 12.54 12.37 -0.60
C TYR A 340 12.12 11.02 -0.03
N THR A 341 11.57 10.16 -0.88
CA THR A 341 11.33 8.75 -0.51
C THR A 341 12.60 7.91 -0.61
N LYS A 342 12.56 6.69 -0.05
CA LYS A 342 13.61 5.68 -0.21
C LYS A 342 13.91 5.41 -1.68
N GLU A 343 12.87 5.24 -2.49
CA GLU A 343 12.96 4.88 -3.90
C GLU A 343 13.58 6.03 -4.71
N GLU A 344 13.19 7.27 -4.44
CA GLU A 344 13.76 8.45 -5.11
C GLU A 344 15.26 8.61 -4.81
N ILE A 345 15.65 8.53 -3.53
CA ILE A 345 17.05 8.61 -3.12
C ILE A 345 17.89 7.51 -3.78
N LEU A 346 17.39 6.27 -3.80
CA LEU A 346 18.11 5.16 -4.41
C LEU A 346 18.18 5.32 -5.93
N ASP A 347 17.10 5.73 -6.60
CA ASP A 347 17.11 6.00 -8.05
C ASP A 347 18.16 7.06 -8.41
N TYR A 348 18.20 8.19 -7.70
CA TYR A 348 19.21 9.24 -7.93
C TYR A 348 20.63 8.77 -7.59
N PHE A 349 20.78 7.98 -6.53
CA PHE A 349 22.06 7.37 -6.18
C PHE A 349 22.58 6.46 -7.29
N PHE A 350 21.73 5.59 -7.86
CA PHE A 350 22.11 4.70 -8.96
C PHE A 350 22.40 5.43 -10.28
N LEU A 351 21.91 6.66 -10.46
CA LEU A 351 22.32 7.54 -11.56
C LEU A 351 23.73 8.14 -11.37
N THR A 352 24.23 8.15 -10.13
CA THR A 352 25.51 8.78 -9.75
C THR A 352 26.69 7.80 -9.79
N ILE A 353 26.43 6.49 -9.66
CA ILE A 353 27.48 5.46 -9.64
C ILE A 353 28.06 5.20 -11.03
N SER A 354 29.24 4.55 -11.08
CA SER A 354 29.90 4.21 -12.33
C SER A 354 29.48 2.82 -12.82
N THR A 355 29.23 2.67 -14.12
CA THR A 355 28.90 1.37 -14.72
C THR A 355 30.12 0.46 -14.88
N GLU A 356 31.33 1.01 -14.83
CA GLU A 356 32.59 0.29 -15.07
C GLU A 356 33.21 -0.29 -13.79
N LEU A 357 32.89 0.29 -12.63
CA LEU A 357 33.46 -0.09 -11.33
C LEU A 357 32.65 -1.20 -10.65
N SER A 358 33.09 -1.66 -9.48
CA SER A 358 32.43 -2.74 -8.75
C SER A 358 30.95 -2.47 -8.47
N ASP A 359 30.16 -3.54 -8.50
CA ASP A 359 28.73 -3.48 -8.13
C ASP A 359 28.56 -2.95 -6.72
N ILE A 360 27.52 -2.15 -6.52
CA ILE A 360 27.11 -1.65 -5.21
C ILE A 360 25.71 -2.15 -4.89
N TYR A 361 25.56 -2.74 -3.72
CA TYR A 361 24.29 -3.26 -3.21
C TYR A 361 23.98 -2.54 -1.89
N PRO A 362 23.19 -1.44 -1.91
CA PRO A 362 22.72 -0.80 -0.70
C PRO A 362 22.00 -1.80 0.21
N CYS A 363 22.46 -1.95 1.44
CA CYS A 363 21.93 -2.89 2.43
C CYS A 363 21.45 -2.13 3.67
N TYR A 364 20.52 -2.72 4.43
CA TYR A 364 20.05 -2.20 5.73
C TYR A 364 19.64 -0.72 5.70
N TYR A 365 18.93 -0.33 4.64
CA TYR A 365 18.44 1.04 4.51
C TYR A 365 17.56 1.42 5.71
N LYS A 366 17.77 2.62 6.25
CA LYS A 366 16.89 3.23 7.25
C LYS A 366 16.91 4.75 7.12
N TYR A 367 15.82 5.39 7.56
CA TYR A 367 15.76 6.83 7.76
C TYR A 367 15.66 7.11 9.26
N THR A 368 16.63 7.84 9.81
CA THR A 368 16.70 8.14 11.25
C THR A 368 17.39 9.48 11.48
N ALA A 369 16.92 10.24 12.47
CA ALA A 369 17.51 11.52 12.85
C ALA A 369 17.63 12.52 11.68
N GLY A 370 16.67 12.50 10.75
CA GLY A 370 16.67 13.39 9.60
C GLY A 370 17.65 12.99 8.50
N GLU A 371 18.17 11.75 8.50
CA GLU A 371 19.12 11.27 7.48
C GLU A 371 18.66 9.93 6.90
N HIS A 372 18.75 9.79 5.58
CA HIS A 372 18.74 8.47 4.93
C HIS A 372 20.11 7.84 5.09
N GLN A 373 20.15 6.56 5.40
CA GLN A 373 21.40 5.82 5.52
C GLN A 373 21.24 4.39 5.03
N PHE A 374 22.29 3.88 4.40
CA PHE A 374 22.39 2.49 3.99
C PHE A 374 23.85 2.04 4.01
N LEU A 375 24.04 0.74 4.21
CA LEU A 375 25.35 0.12 4.31
C LEU A 375 25.78 -0.47 2.98
N VAL A 376 27.08 -0.44 2.73
CA VAL A 376 27.72 -1.02 1.55
C VAL A 376 29.00 -1.76 1.95
N ARG A 377 29.37 -2.76 1.16
CA ARG A 377 30.55 -3.60 1.40
C ARG A 377 31.16 -4.04 0.07
N GLN A 378 32.46 -4.34 0.07
CA GLN A 378 33.18 -4.89 -1.09
C GLN A 378 33.04 -4.08 -2.40
N CYS A 379 32.97 -2.75 -2.30
CA CYS A 379 32.83 -1.84 -3.43
C CYS A 379 33.70 -0.59 -3.26
N PHE A 380 34.94 -0.78 -2.76
CA PHE A 380 35.84 0.33 -2.43
C PHE A 380 36.12 1.27 -3.60
N ASP A 381 36.39 0.73 -4.78
CA ASP A 381 36.60 1.51 -6.01
C ASP A 381 35.39 2.40 -6.34
N GLN A 382 34.18 1.88 -6.13
CA GLN A 382 32.93 2.64 -6.31
C GLN A 382 32.77 3.72 -5.23
N ILE A 383 33.09 3.43 -3.96
CA ILE A 383 33.10 4.43 -2.88
C ILE A 383 34.11 5.53 -3.20
N LYS A 384 35.33 5.18 -3.61
CA LYS A 384 36.38 6.12 -3.98
C LYS A 384 35.94 7.03 -5.11
N TYR A 385 35.31 6.49 -6.16
CA TYR A 385 34.72 7.28 -7.24
C TYR A 385 33.65 8.25 -6.73
N LEU A 386 32.76 7.79 -5.85
CA LEU A 386 31.74 8.62 -5.22
C LEU A 386 32.33 9.77 -4.38
N VAL A 387 33.48 9.56 -3.72
CA VAL A 387 34.16 10.60 -2.95
C VAL A 387 34.96 11.56 -3.84
N GLU A 388 35.80 11.03 -4.72
CA GLU A 388 36.81 11.80 -5.47
C GLU A 388 36.24 12.41 -6.75
N ASN A 389 35.39 11.68 -7.47
CA ASN A 389 34.87 12.09 -8.78
C ASN A 389 33.47 12.72 -8.71
N CYS A 390 32.57 12.17 -7.88
CA CYS A 390 31.23 12.72 -7.69
C CYS A 390 31.19 13.84 -6.64
N ASN A 391 32.32 14.15 -5.98
CA ASN A 391 32.43 15.18 -4.95
C ASN A 391 31.43 15.02 -3.77
N LEU A 392 31.02 13.79 -3.47
CA LEU A 392 29.99 13.52 -2.46
C LEU A 392 28.62 14.20 -2.76
N GLU A 393 28.30 14.34 -4.04
CA GLU A 393 27.08 15.01 -4.52
C GLU A 393 26.23 14.06 -5.39
N ILE A 394 24.93 14.05 -5.16
CA ILE A 394 23.92 13.42 -6.02
C ILE A 394 23.18 14.54 -6.76
N LYS A 395 23.22 14.54 -8.08
CA LYS A 395 22.49 15.51 -8.91
C LYS A 395 21.08 15.02 -9.19
N ILE A 396 20.09 15.87 -8.93
CA ILE A 396 18.69 15.51 -9.10
C ILE A 396 18.21 15.91 -10.51
N PRO A 397 17.72 14.96 -11.31
CA PRO A 397 17.11 15.25 -12.61
C PRO A 397 15.74 15.93 -12.46
N ARG A 398 15.57 17.10 -13.07
CA ARG A 398 14.29 17.81 -13.16
C ARG A 398 13.96 18.20 -14.59
N PHE A 399 12.78 17.83 -15.06
CA PHE A 399 12.28 18.29 -16.35
C PHE A 399 11.68 19.70 -16.21
N VAL A 400 12.13 20.61 -17.06
CA VAL A 400 11.65 21.99 -17.15
C VAL A 400 10.82 22.14 -18.43
N ALA A 401 9.73 22.90 -18.34
CA ALA A 401 8.91 23.21 -19.50
C ALA A 401 9.77 23.83 -20.62
N PRO A 402 9.51 23.47 -21.89
CA PRO A 402 10.24 24.05 -23.01
C PRO A 402 10.06 25.58 -23.03
N PRO A 403 11.08 26.33 -23.46
CA PRO A 403 10.96 27.79 -23.60
C PRO A 403 9.84 28.15 -24.59
N PRO A 404 9.21 29.34 -24.45
CA PRO A 404 8.15 29.77 -25.34
C PRO A 404 8.62 29.77 -26.81
N PRO A 405 7.75 29.40 -27.77
CA PRO A 405 8.14 29.27 -29.17
C PRO A 405 8.72 30.58 -29.71
N THR A 406 9.95 30.55 -30.21
CA THR A 406 10.53 31.61 -31.05
C THR A 406 10.66 31.12 -32.49
N GLU A 407 10.85 32.03 -33.45
CA GLU A 407 11.02 31.69 -34.88
C GLU A 407 12.16 30.69 -35.18
N SER A 408 13.07 30.48 -34.21
CA SER A 408 14.19 29.52 -34.30
C SER A 408 14.00 28.24 -33.48
N THR A 409 12.91 28.08 -32.72
CA THR A 409 12.74 26.93 -31.81
C THR A 409 12.07 25.76 -32.54
N THR A 410 12.85 24.74 -32.89
CA THR A 410 12.38 23.53 -33.58
C THR A 410 12.16 22.34 -32.64
N ASP A 411 12.61 22.42 -31.39
CA ASP A 411 12.50 21.35 -30.39
C ASP A 411 11.64 21.81 -29.21
N TYR A 412 10.52 21.12 -28.99
CA TYR A 412 9.54 21.39 -27.94
C TYR A 412 9.60 20.34 -26.82
N SER A 413 10.68 19.57 -26.75
CA SER A 413 10.88 18.55 -25.73
C SER A 413 11.17 19.18 -24.36
N PRO A 414 10.65 18.61 -23.25
CA PRO A 414 11.03 19.05 -21.90
C PRO A 414 12.54 19.00 -21.72
N GLN A 415 13.13 20.08 -21.22
CA GLN A 415 14.58 20.13 -20.99
C GLN A 415 14.91 19.49 -19.65
N LEU A 416 15.86 18.55 -19.64
CA LEU A 416 16.39 17.99 -18.41
C LEU A 416 17.42 18.96 -17.81
N VAL A 417 17.16 19.42 -16.59
CA VAL A 417 18.05 20.28 -15.82
C VAL A 417 18.48 19.54 -14.56
N MET A 418 19.75 19.70 -14.19
CA MET A 418 20.40 19.10 -13.02
C MET A 418 20.91 20.20 -12.09
N ASP A 419 20.00 21.09 -11.66
CA ASP A 419 20.31 22.30 -10.88
C ASP A 419 20.26 22.08 -9.36
N THR A 420 19.64 20.97 -8.93
CA THR A 420 19.49 20.61 -7.53
C THR A 420 20.46 19.49 -7.17
N THR A 421 21.16 19.65 -6.05
CA THR A 421 22.17 18.70 -5.59
C THR A 421 21.91 18.30 -4.14
N ILE A 422 21.99 17.01 -3.85
CA ILE A 422 21.99 16.46 -2.49
C ILE A 422 23.44 16.14 -2.12
N VAL A 423 23.89 16.64 -0.97
CA VAL A 423 25.22 16.33 -0.45
C VAL A 423 25.12 15.15 0.51
N TYR A 424 26.04 14.21 0.41
CA TYR A 424 26.15 13.08 1.33
C TYR A 424 27.54 13.05 1.98
N TYR A 425 27.69 12.19 2.99
CA TYR A 425 28.99 11.86 3.55
C TYR A 425 29.10 10.35 3.77
N VAL A 426 30.31 9.83 3.87
CA VAL A 426 30.56 8.39 4.04
C VAL A 426 31.13 8.14 5.42
N ARG A 427 30.64 7.12 6.12
CA ARG A 427 31.27 6.61 7.36
C ARG A 427 31.94 5.28 7.04
N MET A 428 33.27 5.23 7.15
CA MET A 428 34.06 4.06 6.84
C MET A 428 34.25 3.16 8.07
N ASN A 429 34.34 1.84 7.88
CA ASN A 429 34.59 0.85 8.93
C ASN A 429 33.65 0.98 10.14
N ILE A 430 32.35 1.01 9.88
CA ILE A 430 31.32 1.11 10.93
C ILE A 430 31.25 -0.20 11.71
N SER A 431 31.35 -1.33 11.01
CA SER A 431 31.32 -2.64 11.65
C SER A 431 32.10 -3.66 10.83
N PRO A 432 32.92 -4.50 11.46
CA PRO A 432 33.45 -5.69 10.83
C PRO A 432 32.33 -6.59 10.29
N PHE A 433 32.57 -7.21 9.14
CA PHE A 433 31.67 -8.22 8.61
C PHE A 433 31.70 -9.47 9.49
N ARG A 434 30.51 -10.01 9.78
CA ARG A 434 30.35 -11.28 10.51
C ARG A 434 29.55 -12.25 9.66
N LYS A 435 29.95 -13.52 9.70
CA LYS A 435 29.22 -14.60 9.03
C LYS A 435 27.74 -14.57 9.46
N GLY A 436 26.84 -14.70 8.48
CA GLY A 436 25.39 -14.67 8.68
C GLY A 436 24.75 -13.28 8.58
N GLN A 437 25.53 -12.21 8.36
CA GLN A 437 24.99 -10.95 7.86
C GLN A 437 24.57 -11.09 6.39
N ILE A 438 23.76 -10.16 5.90
CA ILE A 438 23.30 -10.09 4.50
C ILE A 438 24.49 -10.18 3.54
N GLU A 439 24.38 -11.13 2.62
CA GLU A 439 25.29 -11.32 1.51
C GLU A 439 24.47 -11.24 0.22
N PRO A 440 24.67 -10.19 -0.62
CA PRO A 440 23.83 -9.93 -1.79
C PRO A 440 23.57 -11.13 -2.69
N MET A 441 24.61 -11.90 -2.99
CA MET A 441 24.51 -13.03 -3.90
C MET A 441 23.73 -14.20 -3.32
N GLU A 442 23.77 -14.39 -2.00
CA GLU A 442 22.96 -15.41 -1.32
C GLU A 442 21.48 -15.00 -1.29
N CYS A 443 21.20 -13.71 -1.05
CA CYS A 443 19.85 -13.15 -1.11
C CYS A 443 19.24 -13.30 -2.50
N ILE A 444 19.98 -12.92 -3.55
CA ILE A 444 19.58 -13.12 -4.95
C ILE A 444 19.29 -14.59 -5.22
N GLU A 445 20.16 -15.50 -4.76
CA GLU A 445 19.96 -16.94 -4.98
C GLU A 445 18.64 -17.47 -4.41
N LYS A 446 18.34 -17.08 -3.17
CA LYS A 446 17.11 -17.49 -2.46
C LYS A 446 15.87 -16.88 -3.13
N ALA A 447 15.94 -15.61 -3.53
CA ALA A 447 14.86 -14.95 -4.26
C ALA A 447 14.57 -15.64 -5.60
N LEU A 448 15.62 -15.99 -6.37
CA LEU A 448 15.49 -16.72 -7.64
C LEU A 448 14.75 -18.06 -7.48
N ASN A 449 15.02 -18.80 -6.40
CA ASN A 449 14.31 -20.06 -6.12
C ASN A 449 12.81 -19.87 -5.97
N ARG A 450 12.39 -18.80 -5.26
CA ARG A 450 10.98 -18.49 -5.02
C ARG A 450 10.28 -18.02 -6.28
N CYS A 451 11.01 -17.31 -7.13
CA CYS A 451 10.52 -16.81 -8.40
C CYS A 451 10.34 -17.89 -9.47
N PHE A 452 10.89 -19.11 -9.27
CA PHE A 452 10.85 -20.18 -10.25
C PHE A 452 9.67 -21.14 -10.03
N SER A 453 8.77 -21.23 -11.01
CA SER A 453 7.75 -22.27 -11.08
C SER A 453 8.26 -23.45 -11.89
N ALA A 454 8.54 -24.58 -11.23
CA ALA A 454 8.92 -25.82 -11.91
C ALA A 454 7.76 -26.41 -12.74
N MET A 455 6.51 -26.17 -12.33
CA MET A 455 5.31 -26.62 -13.04
C MET A 455 5.15 -25.90 -14.38
N ASP A 456 5.31 -24.57 -14.36
CA ASP A 456 5.17 -23.73 -15.55
C ASP A 456 6.48 -23.61 -16.34
N LYS A 457 7.60 -24.10 -15.76
CA LYS A 457 8.96 -23.92 -16.29
C LYS A 457 9.29 -22.45 -16.53
N MET A 458 8.84 -21.60 -15.61
CA MET A 458 8.83 -20.14 -15.78
C MET A 458 9.49 -19.47 -14.58
N LEU A 459 10.38 -18.51 -14.87
CA LEU A 459 11.05 -17.68 -13.87
C LEU A 459 10.42 -16.29 -13.87
N ASN A 460 9.66 -15.98 -12.83
CA ASN A 460 8.96 -14.70 -12.68
C ASN A 460 9.79 -13.69 -11.88
N LEU A 461 10.53 -12.81 -12.56
CA LEU A 461 11.29 -11.72 -11.95
C LEU A 461 10.61 -10.36 -12.14
N ASN A 462 9.29 -10.35 -12.34
CA ASN A 462 8.54 -9.10 -12.43
C ASN A 462 8.67 -8.31 -11.14
N ASN A 463 9.08 -7.04 -11.23
CA ASN A 463 9.34 -6.18 -10.08
C ASN A 463 10.22 -6.88 -9.02
N PHE A 464 11.39 -7.36 -9.43
CA PHE A 464 12.21 -8.31 -8.67
C PHE A 464 12.56 -7.82 -7.26
N GLN A 465 12.79 -6.51 -7.08
CA GLN A 465 13.08 -5.89 -5.78
C GLN A 465 12.01 -6.19 -4.72
N ASN A 466 10.76 -6.40 -5.12
CA ASN A 466 9.64 -6.67 -4.20
C ASN A 466 9.51 -8.16 -3.85
N THR A 467 10.45 -9.00 -4.27
CA THR A 467 10.50 -10.41 -3.86
C THR A 467 10.82 -10.52 -2.39
N GLU A 468 10.05 -11.34 -1.67
CA GLU A 468 10.29 -11.66 -0.26
C GLU A 468 11.76 -12.07 -0.04
N GLY A 469 12.39 -11.55 1.02
CA GLY A 469 13.80 -11.76 1.36
C GLY A 469 14.79 -10.75 0.77
N LEU A 470 14.32 -9.77 -0.01
CA LEU A 470 15.12 -8.66 -0.53
C LEU A 470 14.84 -7.32 0.19
N GLU A 471 14.11 -7.31 1.30
CA GLU A 471 13.65 -6.08 1.99
C GLU A 471 14.81 -5.22 2.49
N ASN A 472 15.87 -5.89 2.96
CA ASN A 472 17.06 -5.26 3.52
C ASN A 472 18.20 -5.07 2.49
N ILE A 473 17.95 -5.31 1.20
CA ILE A 473 18.94 -5.16 0.14
C ILE A 473 18.33 -4.58 -1.13
N VAL A 474 19.00 -3.61 -1.73
CA VAL A 474 18.54 -3.00 -2.97
C VAL A 474 19.23 -3.66 -4.15
N ILE A 475 18.45 -4.38 -4.94
CA ILE A 475 18.81 -5.00 -6.22
C ILE A 475 18.23 -4.17 -7.36
N ASN A 476 19.00 -3.20 -7.86
CA ASN A 476 18.55 -2.35 -8.95
C ASN A 476 18.82 -3.01 -10.32
N LEU A 477 17.79 -3.59 -10.93
CA LEU A 477 17.87 -4.22 -12.24
C LEU A 477 17.95 -3.22 -13.42
N SER A 478 17.84 -1.91 -13.18
CA SER A 478 18.19 -0.91 -14.20
C SER A 478 19.69 -0.87 -14.47
N SER A 479 20.51 -1.29 -13.50
CA SER A 479 21.95 -1.48 -13.70
C SER A 479 22.21 -2.71 -14.55
N THR A 480 22.66 -2.47 -15.77
CA THR A 480 23.13 -3.45 -16.76
C THR A 480 24.04 -4.52 -16.12
N LYS A 481 24.93 -4.12 -15.21
CA LYS A 481 25.87 -5.04 -14.54
C LYS A 481 25.18 -5.93 -13.50
N ILE A 482 24.33 -5.36 -12.65
CA ILE A 482 23.56 -6.12 -11.65
C ILE A 482 22.59 -7.08 -12.35
N LEU A 483 21.85 -6.59 -13.36
CA LEU A 483 20.97 -7.42 -14.19
C LEU A 483 21.72 -8.61 -14.80
N SER A 484 22.88 -8.37 -15.39
CA SER A 484 23.75 -9.41 -15.94
C SER A 484 24.15 -10.45 -14.88
N ARG A 485 24.48 -10.04 -13.65
CA ARG A 485 24.82 -10.96 -12.56
C ARG A 485 23.62 -11.80 -12.11
N VAL A 486 22.45 -11.18 -11.92
CA VAL A 486 21.21 -11.88 -11.54
C VAL A 486 20.84 -12.90 -12.61
N LEU A 487 20.87 -12.51 -13.89
CA LEU A 487 20.59 -13.41 -15.01
C LEU A 487 21.65 -14.51 -15.15
N MET A 488 22.93 -14.24 -14.89
CA MET A 488 23.98 -15.27 -14.90
C MET A 488 23.74 -16.32 -13.82
N GLN A 489 23.37 -15.90 -12.61
CA GLN A 489 23.07 -16.81 -11.51
C GLN A 489 21.82 -17.64 -11.81
N ALA A 490 20.76 -17.01 -12.33
CA ALA A 490 19.56 -17.70 -12.79
C ALA A 490 19.87 -18.71 -13.91
N SER A 491 20.63 -18.31 -14.93
CA SER A 491 21.02 -19.15 -16.06
C SER A 491 21.79 -20.39 -15.64
N ARG A 492 22.79 -20.24 -14.76
CA ARG A 492 23.56 -21.37 -14.25
C ARG A 492 22.74 -22.31 -13.39
N LYS A 493 21.72 -21.79 -12.70
CA LYS A 493 20.90 -22.54 -11.77
C LYS A 493 19.79 -23.33 -12.47
N PHE A 494 19.08 -22.69 -13.40
CA PHE A 494 17.91 -23.29 -14.03
C PHE A 494 18.22 -23.94 -15.38
N LEU A 495 19.35 -23.61 -16.04
CA LEU A 495 19.82 -24.25 -17.27
C LEU A 495 18.65 -24.56 -18.24
N SER A 496 18.47 -25.83 -18.61
CA SER A 496 17.42 -26.30 -19.53
C SER A 496 16.04 -26.46 -18.90
N ALA A 497 15.88 -26.22 -17.59
CA ALA A 497 14.60 -26.32 -16.89
C ALA A 497 13.69 -25.10 -17.09
N CYS A 498 14.26 -23.94 -17.44
CA CYS A 498 13.52 -22.71 -17.66
C CYS A 498 13.20 -22.50 -19.15
N HIS A 499 11.93 -22.24 -19.47
CA HIS A 499 11.41 -22.01 -20.81
C HIS A 499 10.94 -20.56 -21.02
N GLU A 500 10.55 -19.87 -19.95
CA GLU A 500 10.05 -18.49 -19.96
C GLU A 500 10.68 -17.68 -18.83
N ILE A 501 11.14 -16.45 -19.13
CA ILE A 501 11.57 -15.48 -18.13
C ILE A 501 10.68 -14.25 -18.22
N ARG A 502 10.19 -13.77 -17.07
CA ARG A 502 9.48 -12.49 -16.98
C ARG A 502 10.29 -11.48 -16.20
N LEU A 503 10.45 -10.29 -16.76
CA LEU A 503 11.30 -9.20 -16.26
C LEU A 503 10.58 -7.85 -16.33
N ALA A 504 9.24 -7.86 -16.30
CA ALA A 504 8.45 -6.63 -16.37
C ALA A 504 8.64 -5.74 -15.13
N HIS A 505 8.46 -4.42 -15.29
CA HIS A 505 8.52 -3.45 -14.18
C HIS A 505 9.85 -3.39 -13.42
N ASN A 506 10.98 -3.50 -14.12
CA ASN A 506 12.32 -3.49 -13.52
C ASN A 506 13.19 -2.31 -13.98
N LYS A 507 12.60 -1.31 -14.66
CA LYS A 507 13.28 -0.13 -15.22
C LYS A 507 14.48 -0.49 -16.12
N ILE A 508 14.41 -1.63 -16.81
CA ILE A 508 15.49 -2.12 -17.67
C ILE A 508 15.59 -1.21 -18.90
N VAL A 509 16.79 -0.73 -19.20
CA VAL A 509 17.05 0.13 -20.36
C VAL A 509 17.59 -0.66 -21.55
N ASN A 510 18.43 -1.66 -21.29
CA ASN A 510 19.10 -2.46 -22.31
C ASN A 510 19.23 -3.93 -21.87
N MET A 511 19.04 -4.86 -22.81
CA MET A 511 19.18 -6.30 -22.57
C MET A 511 20.00 -7.00 -23.66
N ASN A 512 21.21 -6.51 -23.92
CA ASN A 512 22.14 -7.12 -24.87
C ASN A 512 23.07 -8.17 -24.23
N PHE A 513 22.49 -9.17 -23.54
CA PHE A 513 23.24 -10.27 -22.90
C PHE A 513 22.91 -11.67 -23.44
N PRO A 514 22.89 -11.89 -24.78
CA PRO A 514 22.46 -13.17 -25.34
C PRO A 514 23.32 -14.34 -24.88
N LYS A 515 24.62 -14.13 -24.65
CA LYS A 515 25.52 -15.20 -24.17
C LYS A 515 25.13 -15.76 -22.80
N ILE A 516 24.54 -14.93 -21.93
CA ILE A 516 24.14 -15.33 -20.58
C ILE A 516 22.86 -16.16 -20.65
N LEU A 517 21.89 -15.71 -21.44
CA LEU A 517 20.61 -16.39 -21.60
C LEU A 517 20.72 -17.65 -22.47
N ALA A 518 21.69 -17.71 -23.39
CA ALA A 518 21.97 -18.90 -24.19
C ALA A 518 22.36 -20.13 -23.36
N LEU A 519 22.81 -19.94 -22.11
CA LEU A 519 23.02 -21.04 -21.15
C LEU A 519 21.70 -21.77 -20.81
N MET A 520 20.57 -21.08 -20.90
CA MET A 520 19.23 -21.67 -20.79
C MET A 520 18.77 -22.21 -22.14
N GLY A 521 19.30 -23.36 -22.55
CA GLY A 521 19.12 -23.89 -23.92
C GLY A 521 17.68 -24.16 -24.37
N ASN A 522 16.69 -24.12 -23.48
CA ASN A 522 15.26 -24.29 -23.80
C ASN A 522 14.44 -23.00 -23.68
N LEU A 523 15.07 -21.84 -23.48
CA LEU A 523 14.39 -20.56 -23.36
C LEU A 523 13.68 -20.21 -24.67
N LYS A 524 12.36 -20.02 -24.60
CA LYS A 524 11.50 -19.72 -25.77
C LYS A 524 10.69 -18.44 -25.62
N ALA A 525 10.47 -17.99 -24.39
CA ALA A 525 9.64 -16.83 -24.11
C ALA A 525 10.36 -15.83 -23.20
N LEU A 526 10.23 -14.55 -23.52
CA LEU A 526 10.77 -13.45 -22.73
C LEU A 526 9.74 -12.34 -22.59
N ASP A 527 9.51 -11.89 -21.36
CA ASP A 527 8.65 -10.75 -21.05
C ASP A 527 9.47 -9.58 -20.51
N LEU A 528 9.49 -8.48 -21.26
CA LEU A 528 10.17 -7.22 -20.96
C LEU A 528 9.19 -6.05 -20.85
N GLY A 529 7.90 -6.31 -20.62
CA GLY A 529 6.87 -5.27 -20.57
C GLY A 529 7.12 -4.23 -19.48
N ASN A 530 6.65 -2.99 -19.69
CA ASN A 530 6.72 -1.90 -18.71
C ASN A 530 8.14 -1.64 -18.16
N ASN A 531 9.14 -1.65 -19.03
CA ASN A 531 10.52 -1.24 -18.74
C ASN A 531 10.84 0.09 -19.46
N TRP A 532 12.10 0.51 -19.47
CA TRP A 532 12.57 1.76 -20.07
C TRP A 532 13.38 1.50 -21.35
N ILE A 533 12.94 0.55 -22.16
CA ILE A 533 13.60 0.22 -23.43
C ILE A 533 13.17 1.25 -24.47
N HIS A 534 14.13 2.01 -24.99
CA HIS A 534 13.86 3.13 -25.90
C HIS A 534 13.90 2.74 -27.37
N SER A 535 14.70 1.74 -27.75
CA SER A 535 14.83 1.29 -29.14
C SER A 535 14.92 -0.23 -29.24
N LEU A 536 14.57 -0.79 -30.41
CA LEU A 536 14.81 -2.21 -30.71
C LEU A 536 16.31 -2.56 -30.72
N ASP A 537 17.20 -1.59 -30.90
CA ASP A 537 18.65 -1.80 -30.80
C ASP A 537 19.11 -2.24 -29.39
N ASP A 538 18.34 -1.89 -28.36
CA ASP A 538 18.61 -2.26 -26.97
C ASP A 538 18.30 -3.73 -26.66
N VAL A 539 17.57 -4.43 -27.56
CA VAL A 539 17.15 -5.82 -27.40
C VAL A 539 17.50 -6.73 -28.58
N LYS A 540 17.90 -6.18 -29.74
CA LYS A 540 18.18 -6.97 -30.96
C LYS A 540 19.20 -8.09 -30.77
N GLY A 541 20.12 -7.96 -29.80
CA GLY A 541 21.10 -8.99 -29.49
C GLY A 541 20.47 -10.32 -29.06
N LEU A 542 19.25 -10.27 -28.51
CA LEU A 542 18.48 -11.44 -28.08
C LEU A 542 17.96 -12.30 -29.23
N ALA A 543 17.97 -11.79 -30.47
CA ALA A 543 17.53 -12.55 -31.64
C ALA A 543 18.26 -13.89 -31.80
N VAL A 544 19.53 -13.96 -31.37
CA VAL A 544 20.37 -15.18 -31.41
C VAL A 544 19.79 -16.33 -30.58
N LEU A 545 18.90 -16.04 -29.63
CA LEU A 545 18.28 -17.05 -28.77
C LEU A 545 17.16 -17.84 -29.47
N GLY A 546 16.64 -17.37 -30.61
CA GLY A 546 15.54 -18.05 -31.32
C GLY A 546 14.23 -18.09 -30.53
N ILE A 547 13.95 -17.04 -29.74
CA ILE A 547 12.71 -16.96 -28.95
C ILE A 547 11.47 -16.91 -29.85
N THR A 548 10.41 -17.61 -29.44
CA THR A 548 9.15 -17.69 -30.19
C THR A 548 8.06 -16.79 -29.62
N SER A 549 8.23 -16.30 -28.37
CA SER A 549 7.33 -15.36 -27.70
C SER A 549 8.11 -14.22 -27.06
N LEU A 550 7.71 -12.97 -27.34
CA LEU A 550 8.34 -11.76 -26.79
C LEU A 550 7.25 -10.78 -26.35
N ARG A 551 7.46 -10.10 -25.22
CA ARG A 551 6.58 -9.04 -24.73
C ARG A 551 7.39 -7.76 -24.48
N LEU A 552 6.98 -6.65 -25.07
CA LEU A 552 7.63 -5.33 -25.07
C LEU A 552 6.61 -4.18 -24.84
N ASP A 553 5.32 -4.45 -24.68
CA ASP A 553 4.31 -3.43 -24.39
C ASP A 553 4.63 -2.61 -23.12
N GLY A 554 4.26 -1.33 -23.14
CA GLY A 554 4.53 -0.41 -22.04
C GLY A 554 5.95 0.16 -22.00
N ASN A 555 6.80 -0.15 -22.99
CA ASN A 555 8.13 0.46 -23.14
C ASN A 555 8.09 1.72 -24.03
N PRO A 556 8.97 2.72 -23.81
CA PRO A 556 9.06 3.92 -24.65
C PRO A 556 9.22 3.66 -26.15
N LEU A 557 9.90 2.58 -26.56
CA LEU A 557 10.06 2.18 -27.97
C LEU A 557 8.73 2.05 -28.72
N CYS A 558 7.64 1.71 -28.02
CA CYS A 558 6.33 1.53 -28.65
C CYS A 558 5.82 2.85 -29.25
N ASN A 559 6.26 4.01 -28.73
CA ASN A 559 5.86 5.32 -29.21
C ASN A 559 6.47 5.68 -30.58
N GLU A 560 7.47 4.93 -31.06
CA GLU A 560 8.06 5.13 -32.39
C GLU A 560 7.16 4.62 -33.53
N TYR A 561 6.12 3.83 -33.21
CA TYR A 561 5.28 3.18 -34.21
C TYR A 561 3.84 3.71 -34.14
N SER A 562 3.35 4.22 -35.27
CA SER A 562 1.96 4.73 -35.35
C SER A 562 0.95 3.60 -35.58
N PHE A 563 1.38 2.47 -36.16
CA PHE A 563 0.53 1.34 -36.48
C PHE A 563 1.13 0.02 -36.01
N ALA A 564 0.28 -0.88 -35.50
CA ALA A 564 0.71 -2.20 -35.02
C ALA A 564 1.45 -3.01 -36.10
N GLY A 565 1.04 -2.91 -37.37
CA GLY A 565 1.71 -3.58 -38.49
C GLY A 565 3.17 -3.17 -38.69
N GLU A 566 3.48 -1.88 -38.52
CA GLU A 566 4.84 -1.35 -38.64
C GLU A 566 5.72 -1.86 -37.50
N TYR A 567 5.18 -1.82 -36.28
CA TYR A 567 5.82 -2.35 -35.09
C TYR A 567 6.12 -3.86 -35.23
N ILE A 568 5.14 -4.67 -35.62
CA ILE A 568 5.33 -6.13 -35.82
C ILE A 568 6.41 -6.39 -36.86
N LYS A 569 6.36 -5.67 -37.98
CA LYS A 569 7.35 -5.83 -39.05
C LYS A 569 8.75 -5.45 -38.58
N ALA A 570 8.89 -4.38 -37.80
CA ALA A 570 10.16 -3.96 -37.22
C ALA A 570 10.70 -5.01 -36.24
N VAL A 571 9.87 -5.52 -35.33
CA VAL A 571 10.27 -6.58 -34.38
C VAL A 571 10.64 -7.86 -35.13
N LYS A 572 9.81 -8.34 -36.06
CA LYS A 572 10.07 -9.56 -36.85
C LYS A 572 11.32 -9.48 -37.72
N LYS A 573 11.72 -8.28 -38.15
CA LYS A 573 12.99 -8.08 -38.87
C LYS A 573 14.19 -8.53 -38.04
N HIS A 574 14.13 -8.35 -36.72
CA HIS A 574 15.16 -8.79 -35.79
C HIS A 574 14.89 -10.20 -35.25
N PHE A 575 13.64 -10.51 -34.90
CA PHE A 575 13.22 -11.78 -34.30
C PHE A 575 12.42 -12.61 -35.32
N THR A 576 13.13 -13.32 -36.21
CA THR A 576 12.51 -14.02 -37.35
C THR A 576 11.64 -15.22 -36.95
N ASP A 577 11.97 -15.87 -35.83
CA ASP A 577 11.26 -17.06 -35.33
C ASP A 577 10.04 -16.73 -34.45
N LEU A 578 9.72 -15.45 -34.32
CA LEU A 578 8.67 -14.98 -33.43
C LEU A 578 7.27 -15.37 -33.94
N THR A 579 6.52 -16.06 -33.08
CA THR A 579 5.14 -16.50 -33.34
C THR A 579 4.12 -15.78 -32.46
N LYS A 580 4.56 -15.17 -31.36
CA LYS A 580 3.73 -14.42 -30.42
C LYS A 580 4.43 -13.13 -29.99
N LEU A 581 3.75 -11.99 -30.10
CA LEU A 581 4.24 -10.68 -29.65
C LEU A 581 3.18 -10.03 -28.76
N ASP A 582 3.60 -9.54 -27.59
CA ASP A 582 2.74 -8.82 -26.63
C ASP A 582 1.47 -9.60 -26.23
N GLY A 583 1.60 -10.92 -26.09
CA GLY A 583 0.47 -11.78 -25.78
C GLY A 583 -0.35 -12.24 -26.99
N ILE A 584 -0.11 -11.69 -28.17
CA ILE A 584 -0.93 -11.89 -29.38
C ILE A 584 -0.19 -12.75 -30.41
N GLY A 585 -0.88 -13.72 -31.00
CA GLY A 585 -0.34 -14.56 -32.07
C GLY A 585 -0.11 -13.77 -33.36
N ILE A 586 1.03 -13.97 -34.00
CA ILE A 586 1.34 -13.37 -35.30
C ILE A 586 0.91 -14.34 -36.41
N THR A 587 0.02 -13.90 -37.30
CA THR A 587 -0.43 -14.71 -38.44
C THR A 587 0.61 -14.70 -39.59
N GLY A 588 0.54 -15.67 -40.50
CA GLY A 588 1.49 -15.83 -41.62
C GLY A 588 1.53 -14.70 -42.66
N LYS A 589 0.74 -13.62 -42.50
CA LYS A 589 0.80 -12.40 -43.32
C LYS A 589 1.35 -11.18 -42.56
N ASP A 590 2.04 -11.40 -41.44
CA ASP A 590 2.54 -10.34 -40.55
C ASP A 590 1.44 -9.42 -39.99
N ASN A 591 0.22 -9.96 -39.86
CA ASN A 591 -0.89 -9.32 -39.17
C ASN A 591 -1.13 -10.00 -37.83
N LEU A 592 -1.52 -9.24 -36.79
CA LEU A 592 -2.01 -9.84 -35.54
C LEU A 592 -3.36 -10.51 -35.78
N THR A 593 -3.65 -11.58 -35.06
CA THR A 593 -5.05 -11.99 -34.85
C THR A 593 -5.76 -10.87 -34.10
N SER A 594 -6.71 -10.18 -34.74
CA SER A 594 -7.58 -9.22 -34.06
C SER A 594 -8.42 -9.98 -33.01
N PRO A 595 -8.30 -9.64 -31.72
CA PRO A 595 -9.14 -10.25 -30.71
C PRO A 595 -10.61 -9.87 -30.99
N LYS A 596 -11.54 -10.80 -30.73
CA LYS A 596 -12.98 -10.54 -30.92
C LYS A 596 -13.48 -9.42 -30.00
N ASN A 597 -12.92 -9.34 -28.80
CA ASN A 597 -13.22 -8.33 -27.79
C ASN A 597 -11.91 -7.73 -27.28
N PHE A 598 -11.92 -6.44 -26.99
CA PHE A 598 -10.80 -5.73 -26.40
C PHE A 598 -11.21 -5.07 -25.07
N LEU A 599 -10.36 -5.22 -24.05
CA LEU A 599 -10.49 -4.53 -22.78
C LEU A 599 -9.15 -3.86 -22.46
N CYS A 600 -9.17 -2.55 -22.25
CA CYS A 600 -7.99 -1.81 -21.78
C CYS A 600 -7.61 -2.15 -20.32
N ASP A 601 -8.57 -2.63 -19.52
CA ASP A 601 -8.38 -3.09 -18.14
C ASP A 601 -9.27 -4.31 -17.87
N VAL A 602 -8.69 -5.38 -17.31
CA VAL A 602 -9.38 -6.63 -16.98
C VAL A 602 -10.46 -6.39 -15.91
N ALA A 603 -10.27 -5.41 -15.02
CA ALA A 603 -11.26 -5.04 -14.00
C ALA A 603 -12.58 -4.52 -14.60
N GLY A 604 -12.57 -4.10 -15.87
CA GLY A 604 -13.75 -3.64 -16.58
C GLY A 604 -14.62 -4.75 -17.18
N TYR A 605 -14.18 -6.01 -17.14
CA TYR A 605 -14.88 -7.13 -17.81
C TYR A 605 -16.33 -7.27 -17.33
N ASP A 606 -16.54 -7.45 -16.02
CA ASP A 606 -17.88 -7.66 -15.44
C ASP A 606 -18.81 -6.47 -15.72
N PHE A 607 -18.27 -5.25 -15.60
CA PHE A 607 -19.03 -4.03 -15.87
C PHE A 607 -19.48 -3.94 -17.34
N VAL A 608 -18.59 -4.24 -18.28
CA VAL A 608 -18.88 -4.17 -19.72
C VAL A 608 -19.89 -5.25 -20.11
N GLU A 609 -19.73 -6.48 -19.62
CA GLU A 609 -20.65 -7.58 -19.85
C GLU A 609 -22.06 -7.27 -19.32
N GLU A 610 -22.16 -6.78 -18.08
CA GLU A 610 -23.42 -6.39 -17.46
C GLU A 610 -24.07 -5.22 -18.21
N PHE A 611 -23.30 -4.17 -18.53
CA PHE A 611 -23.80 -3.00 -19.25
C PHE A 611 -24.35 -3.38 -20.63
N VAL A 612 -23.59 -4.14 -21.44
CA VAL A 612 -24.00 -4.55 -22.78
C VAL A 612 -25.26 -5.41 -22.70
N THR A 613 -25.26 -6.42 -21.83
CA THR A 613 -26.41 -7.32 -21.68
C THR A 613 -27.66 -6.54 -21.25
N ARG A 614 -27.54 -5.69 -20.23
CA ARG A 614 -28.67 -4.91 -19.71
C ARG A 614 -29.18 -3.90 -20.72
N TYR A 615 -28.29 -3.15 -21.36
CA TYR A 615 -28.67 -2.08 -22.27
C TYR A 615 -29.41 -2.63 -23.50
N PHE A 616 -28.82 -3.60 -24.21
CA PHE A 616 -29.41 -4.11 -25.45
C PHE A 616 -30.69 -4.93 -25.19
N SER A 617 -30.75 -5.71 -24.10
CA SER A 617 -31.99 -6.40 -23.71
C SER A 617 -33.12 -5.43 -23.40
N THR A 618 -32.81 -4.32 -22.72
CA THR A 618 -33.78 -3.26 -22.42
C THR A 618 -34.17 -2.51 -23.69
N PHE A 619 -33.26 -2.29 -24.64
CA PHE A 619 -33.59 -1.68 -25.94
C PHE A 619 -34.57 -2.50 -26.78
N GLU A 620 -34.52 -3.83 -26.68
CA GLU A 620 -35.47 -4.73 -27.34
C GLU A 620 -36.83 -4.78 -26.64
N SER A 621 -36.84 -4.88 -25.30
CA SER A 621 -38.05 -5.18 -24.52
C SER A 621 -38.77 -3.97 -23.93
N ASP A 622 -38.02 -2.94 -23.49
CA ASP A 622 -38.55 -1.73 -22.85
C ASP A 622 -37.68 -0.49 -23.13
N ARG A 623 -37.88 0.11 -24.29
CA ARG A 623 -37.15 1.34 -24.67
C ARG A 623 -37.42 2.51 -23.73
N ALA A 624 -38.56 2.56 -23.03
CA ALA A 624 -38.85 3.63 -22.09
C ALA A 624 -37.94 3.53 -20.85
N GLY A 625 -37.69 2.32 -20.37
CA GLY A 625 -36.80 2.03 -19.24
C GLY A 625 -35.35 2.49 -19.43
N LEU A 626 -34.90 2.70 -20.68
CA LEU A 626 -33.57 3.26 -20.96
C LEU A 626 -33.41 4.72 -20.51
N GLN A 627 -34.51 5.44 -20.27
CA GLN A 627 -34.47 6.85 -19.87
C GLN A 627 -33.57 7.05 -18.63
N ASP A 628 -33.58 6.10 -17.70
CA ASP A 628 -32.79 6.13 -16.48
C ASP A 628 -31.31 5.79 -16.69
N LEU A 629 -30.87 5.37 -17.87
CA LEU A 629 -29.44 5.18 -18.14
C LEU A 629 -28.75 6.45 -18.66
N TYR A 630 -29.52 7.42 -19.16
CA TYR A 630 -28.98 8.65 -19.74
C TYR A 630 -28.82 9.78 -18.73
N HIS A 631 -27.73 10.52 -18.85
CA HIS A 631 -27.53 11.77 -18.12
C HIS A 631 -28.47 12.88 -18.65
N ARG A 632 -28.79 13.88 -17.82
CA ARG A 632 -29.70 14.98 -18.21
C ARG A 632 -29.25 15.77 -19.45
N LYS A 633 -27.94 15.82 -19.68
CA LYS A 633 -27.29 16.47 -20.84
C LYS A 633 -26.70 15.46 -21.82
N ALA A 634 -27.19 14.22 -21.82
CA ALA A 634 -26.67 13.21 -22.74
C ALA A 634 -26.96 13.59 -24.19
N ILE A 635 -26.09 13.19 -25.11
CA ILE A 635 -26.25 13.49 -26.54
C ILE A 635 -26.30 12.18 -27.32
N LEU A 636 -27.33 12.02 -28.16
CA LEU A 636 -27.42 10.97 -29.16
C LEU A 636 -27.16 11.55 -30.56
N SER A 637 -26.32 10.86 -31.33
CA SER A 637 -26.26 11.00 -32.79
C SER A 637 -26.43 9.64 -33.46
N LEU A 638 -27.35 9.56 -34.42
CA LEU A 638 -27.56 8.38 -35.26
C LEU A 638 -26.98 8.66 -36.63
N SER A 639 -26.20 7.76 -37.22
CA SER A 639 -25.75 7.86 -38.61
C SER A 639 -26.10 6.60 -39.39
N CYS A 640 -26.57 6.78 -40.62
CA CYS A 640 -26.95 5.68 -41.49
C CYS A 640 -26.15 5.73 -42.79
N ASN A 641 -25.65 4.57 -43.24
CA ASN A 641 -25.00 4.42 -44.53
C ASN A 641 -25.40 3.10 -45.20
N PHE A 642 -26.34 3.18 -46.15
CA PHE A 642 -26.92 2.04 -46.84
C PHE A 642 -26.59 2.04 -48.34
N ASN A 643 -26.53 0.85 -48.95
CA ASN A 643 -26.26 0.70 -50.37
C ASN A 643 -27.59 0.64 -51.13
N LEU A 644 -28.22 1.80 -51.29
CA LEU A 644 -29.56 1.96 -51.86
C LEU A 644 -29.71 1.45 -53.31
N PRO A 645 -28.72 1.58 -54.22
CA PRO A 645 -28.86 1.13 -55.62
C PRO A 645 -29.19 -0.35 -55.81
N LYS A 646 -28.96 -1.20 -54.81
CA LYS A 646 -29.22 -2.66 -54.85
C LYS A 646 -30.42 -3.09 -54.01
N ALA A 647 -31.12 -2.17 -53.37
CA ALA A 647 -32.22 -2.47 -52.45
C ALA A 647 -33.58 -2.54 -53.16
N THR A 648 -34.48 -3.42 -52.68
CA THR A 648 -35.86 -3.47 -53.19
C THR A 648 -36.65 -2.25 -52.68
N PRO A 649 -37.76 -1.85 -53.35
CA PRO A 649 -38.60 -0.74 -52.89
C PRO A 649 -39.09 -0.90 -51.44
N GLN A 650 -39.38 -2.14 -51.03
CA GLN A 650 -39.77 -2.47 -49.65
C GLN A 650 -38.61 -2.25 -48.67
N THR A 651 -37.40 -2.69 -49.01
CA THR A 651 -36.19 -2.47 -48.20
C THR A 651 -35.88 -0.97 -48.07
N VAL A 652 -36.02 -0.19 -49.14
CA VAL A 652 -35.83 1.27 -49.11
C VAL A 652 -36.82 1.94 -48.16
N LYS A 653 -38.10 1.53 -48.18
CA LYS A 653 -39.13 2.04 -47.27
C LYS A 653 -38.86 1.71 -45.80
N ARG A 654 -38.28 0.54 -45.50
CA ARG A 654 -37.88 0.19 -44.12
C ARG A 654 -36.65 0.97 -43.67
N ILE A 655 -35.65 1.08 -44.54
CA ILE A 655 -34.44 1.88 -44.28
C ILE A 655 -34.77 3.35 -44.01
N SER A 656 -35.79 3.92 -44.67
CA SER A 656 -36.14 5.33 -44.50
C SER A 656 -36.58 5.69 -43.07
N GLN A 657 -37.08 4.71 -42.30
CA GLN A 657 -37.44 4.88 -40.88
C GLN A 657 -36.23 5.16 -39.98
N TYR A 658 -35.03 4.76 -40.41
CA TYR A 658 -33.77 5.12 -39.74
C TYR A 658 -33.17 6.39 -40.33
N THR A 659 -33.15 6.51 -41.67
CA THR A 659 -32.45 7.64 -42.33
C THR A 659 -33.08 8.99 -42.02
N GLN A 660 -34.37 9.05 -41.66
CA GLN A 660 -35.02 10.28 -41.19
C GLN A 660 -34.36 10.89 -39.95
N PHE A 661 -33.67 10.09 -39.12
CA PHE A 661 -32.94 10.53 -37.93
C PHE A 661 -31.43 10.62 -38.17
N SER A 662 -30.95 10.29 -39.36
CA SER A 662 -29.52 10.18 -39.68
C SER A 662 -28.83 11.54 -39.68
N ARG A 663 -27.63 11.55 -39.12
CA ARG A 663 -26.66 12.65 -39.12
C ARG A 663 -25.35 12.14 -39.70
N ASN A 664 -25.23 12.21 -41.02
CA ASN A 664 -24.00 11.85 -41.73
C ASN A 664 -23.33 13.09 -42.35
N LEU A 665 -22.30 13.61 -41.69
CA LEU A 665 -21.60 14.84 -42.08
C LEU A 665 -20.84 14.72 -43.41
N SER A 666 -20.67 13.51 -43.96
CA SER A 666 -20.01 13.29 -45.25
C SER A 666 -20.93 13.49 -46.46
N VAL A 667 -22.25 13.56 -46.27
CA VAL A 667 -23.22 13.75 -47.34
C VAL A 667 -23.36 15.25 -47.65
N ARG A 668 -22.96 15.66 -48.85
CA ARG A 668 -23.14 17.04 -49.35
C ARG A 668 -24.58 17.24 -49.82
N GLY A 669 -25.37 18.09 -49.16
CA GLY A 669 -26.66 18.55 -49.72
C GLY A 669 -27.72 19.10 -48.76
N GLU A 670 -27.72 18.76 -47.46
CA GLU A 670 -28.83 19.12 -46.56
C GLU A 670 -28.32 19.66 -45.21
N THR A 671 -27.96 20.95 -45.17
CA THR A 671 -27.39 21.59 -43.97
C THR A 671 -28.38 21.69 -42.80
N ASP A 672 -29.66 21.93 -43.06
CA ASP A 672 -30.64 22.20 -42.00
C ASP A 672 -31.08 20.92 -41.26
N GLN A 673 -31.29 19.82 -41.99
CA GLN A 673 -31.65 18.53 -41.39
C GLN A 673 -30.49 17.96 -40.56
N ILE A 674 -29.25 18.05 -41.05
CA ILE A 674 -28.03 17.61 -40.35
C ILE A 674 -27.80 18.39 -39.04
N CYS A 675 -28.12 19.69 -39.01
CA CYS A 675 -28.04 20.51 -37.81
C CYS A 675 -29.10 20.14 -36.75
N SER A 676 -30.29 19.68 -37.19
CA SER A 676 -31.39 19.26 -36.31
C SER A 676 -31.31 17.81 -35.80
N SER A 677 -30.51 16.94 -36.44
CA SER A 677 -30.36 15.51 -36.09
C SER A 677 -29.40 15.26 -34.91
N THR A 678 -29.51 16.06 -33.85
CA THR A 678 -28.78 15.90 -32.58
C THR A 678 -29.78 15.93 -31.44
N TYR A 679 -29.86 14.85 -30.68
CA TYR A 679 -30.91 14.70 -29.67
C TYR A 679 -30.30 14.83 -28.27
N VAL A 680 -30.79 15.79 -27.50
CA VAL A 680 -30.17 16.16 -26.22
C VAL A 680 -31.10 15.86 -25.06
N GLY A 681 -30.58 15.08 -24.13
CA GLY A 681 -31.24 14.68 -22.90
C GLY A 681 -32.18 13.47 -23.07
N PRO A 682 -32.53 12.80 -21.96
CA PRO A 682 -33.18 11.49 -22.01
C PRO A 682 -34.51 11.50 -22.76
N LYS A 683 -35.34 12.56 -22.62
CA LYS A 683 -36.67 12.61 -23.24
C LYS A 683 -36.61 12.59 -24.78
N GLU A 684 -35.70 13.37 -25.37
CA GLU A 684 -35.55 13.41 -26.83
C GLU A 684 -34.94 12.11 -27.37
N ILE A 685 -33.94 11.58 -26.68
CA ILE A 685 -33.29 10.31 -27.01
C ILE A 685 -34.31 9.16 -27.03
N ILE A 686 -35.13 9.03 -25.98
CA ILE A 686 -36.15 7.98 -25.92
C ILE A 686 -37.23 8.21 -26.98
N ARG A 687 -37.60 9.46 -27.29
CA ARG A 687 -38.52 9.75 -28.40
C ARG A 687 -37.97 9.24 -29.74
N VAL A 688 -36.67 9.38 -30.02
CA VAL A 688 -36.06 8.80 -31.22
C VAL A 688 -36.17 7.29 -31.17
N PHE A 689 -35.77 6.64 -30.07
CA PHE A 689 -35.81 5.18 -29.96
C PHE A 689 -37.22 4.61 -30.11
N MET A 690 -38.26 5.27 -29.60
CA MET A 690 -39.64 4.84 -29.77
C MET A 690 -40.14 4.94 -31.23
N ASN A 691 -39.50 5.77 -32.07
CA ASN A 691 -39.83 5.87 -33.49
C ASN A 691 -38.96 4.97 -34.38
N LEU A 692 -37.95 4.30 -33.83
CA LEU A 692 -37.18 3.29 -34.56
C LEU A 692 -37.98 1.98 -34.65
N PRO A 693 -37.78 1.16 -35.70
CA PRO A 693 -38.42 -0.16 -35.81
C PRO A 693 -38.02 -1.08 -34.66
N LEU A 694 -38.85 -2.09 -34.37
CA LEU A 694 -38.49 -3.14 -33.41
C LEU A 694 -37.31 -3.96 -33.96
N VAL A 695 -36.40 -4.34 -33.08
CA VAL A 695 -35.16 -5.03 -33.47
C VAL A 695 -34.90 -6.23 -32.57
N THR A 696 -34.16 -7.21 -33.08
CA THR A 696 -33.56 -8.31 -32.31
C THR A 696 -32.07 -8.36 -32.62
N TYR A 697 -31.23 -8.17 -31.63
CA TYR A 697 -29.79 -8.20 -31.70
C TYR A 697 -29.27 -9.64 -31.62
N ASP A 698 -28.25 -9.95 -32.42
CA ASP A 698 -27.44 -11.16 -32.21
C ASP A 698 -26.32 -10.84 -31.22
N MET A 699 -26.64 -10.80 -29.92
CA MET A 699 -25.67 -10.43 -28.88
C MET A 699 -24.43 -11.35 -28.84
N LEU A 700 -24.57 -12.61 -29.26
CA LEU A 700 -23.44 -13.55 -29.33
C LEU A 700 -22.45 -13.19 -30.45
N SER A 701 -22.91 -12.47 -31.47
CA SER A 701 -22.06 -11.96 -32.55
C SER A 701 -21.33 -10.67 -32.21
N PHE A 702 -21.64 -10.04 -31.06
CA PHE A 702 -21.04 -8.75 -30.71
C PHE A 702 -19.52 -8.85 -30.58
N CYS A 703 -18.85 -7.84 -31.10
CA CYS A 703 -17.47 -7.50 -30.79
C CYS A 703 -17.50 -6.25 -29.92
N THR A 704 -16.87 -6.31 -28.75
CA THR A 704 -16.89 -5.22 -27.76
C THR A 704 -15.48 -4.72 -27.48
N ASP A 705 -15.30 -3.41 -27.62
CA ASP A 705 -14.05 -2.70 -27.34
C ASP A 705 -14.25 -1.70 -26.20
N CYS A 706 -13.67 -1.97 -25.03
CA CYS A 706 -13.55 -1.00 -23.94
C CYS A 706 -12.18 -0.30 -24.05
N THR A 707 -12.19 0.90 -24.61
CA THR A 707 -10.97 1.65 -24.94
C THR A 707 -10.51 2.58 -23.82
N VAL A 708 -11.41 2.92 -22.89
CA VAL A 708 -11.10 3.72 -21.70
C VAL A 708 -11.88 3.14 -20.53
N PHE A 709 -11.18 2.79 -19.44
CA PHE A 709 -11.75 2.36 -18.17
C PHE A 709 -11.03 3.09 -17.03
N GLU A 710 -11.48 4.30 -16.72
CA GLU A 710 -10.85 5.19 -15.73
C GLU A 710 -11.87 5.58 -14.66
N GLU A 711 -11.40 6.07 -13.50
CA GLU A 711 -12.27 6.52 -12.41
C GLU A 711 -13.33 7.57 -12.80
N LYS A 712 -13.08 8.33 -13.87
CA LYS A 712 -13.92 9.47 -14.28
C LYS A 712 -14.77 9.19 -15.52
N ARG A 713 -14.50 8.12 -16.27
CA ARG A 713 -15.20 7.81 -17.53
C ARG A 713 -14.93 6.38 -18.00
N VAL A 714 -15.90 5.82 -18.73
CA VAL A 714 -15.74 4.57 -19.46
C VAL A 714 -16.18 4.77 -20.91
N VAL A 715 -15.44 4.22 -21.88
CA VAL A 715 -15.78 4.30 -23.31
C VAL A 715 -15.86 2.91 -23.90
N ILE A 716 -17.06 2.53 -24.34
CA ILE A 716 -17.36 1.19 -24.87
C ILE A 716 -17.87 1.34 -26.30
N THR A 717 -17.25 0.64 -27.25
CA THR A 717 -17.75 0.50 -28.62
C THR A 717 -18.19 -0.93 -28.86
N ILE A 718 -19.42 -1.11 -29.33
CA ILE A 718 -20.00 -2.41 -29.65
C ILE A 718 -20.32 -2.45 -31.14
N SER A 719 -19.82 -3.47 -31.82
CA SER A 719 -20.17 -3.73 -33.22
C SER A 719 -20.83 -5.10 -33.34
N GLY A 720 -21.87 -5.20 -34.16
CA GLY A 720 -22.64 -6.43 -34.30
C GLY A 720 -23.68 -6.36 -35.40
N VAL A 721 -24.62 -7.29 -35.37
CA VAL A 721 -25.79 -7.32 -36.27
C VAL A 721 -27.09 -7.44 -35.50
N PHE A 722 -28.17 -6.97 -36.12
CA PHE A 722 -29.53 -7.13 -35.62
C PHE A 722 -30.50 -7.39 -36.77
N LEU A 723 -31.61 -8.05 -36.47
CA LEU A 723 -32.78 -8.13 -37.34
C LEU A 723 -33.68 -6.94 -37.05
N ASP A 724 -33.95 -6.15 -38.07
CA ASP A 724 -35.12 -5.28 -38.11
C ASP A 724 -36.34 -6.19 -38.28
N GLN A 725 -37.28 -6.14 -37.33
CA GLN A 725 -38.44 -7.02 -37.30
C GLN A 725 -39.50 -6.57 -38.32
N ALA A 726 -39.99 -7.52 -39.12
CA ALA A 726 -41.04 -7.25 -40.08
C ALA A 726 -42.32 -6.71 -39.39
N PRO A 727 -42.89 -5.59 -39.87
CA PRO A 727 -44.10 -5.01 -39.29
C PRO A 727 -45.36 -5.86 -39.56
N SER A 728 -45.27 -6.87 -40.43
CA SER A 728 -46.36 -7.79 -40.75
C SER A 728 -45.85 -9.19 -41.13
N ILE A 729 -46.71 -10.19 -41.02
CA ILE A 729 -46.39 -11.62 -41.26
C ILE A 729 -46.02 -11.91 -42.73
N VAL A 730 -46.39 -11.03 -43.66
CA VAL A 730 -46.09 -11.15 -45.10
C VAL A 730 -44.75 -10.53 -45.49
N GLU A 731 -44.10 -9.80 -44.59
CA GLU A 731 -42.75 -9.27 -44.80
C GLU A 731 -41.70 -10.12 -44.05
N THR A 732 -40.46 -10.11 -44.54
CA THR A 732 -39.34 -10.80 -43.89
C THR A 732 -38.47 -9.82 -43.13
N ASP A 733 -37.86 -10.27 -42.04
CA ASP A 733 -36.88 -9.46 -41.30
C ASP A 733 -35.71 -9.02 -42.20
N ILE A 734 -35.13 -7.86 -41.89
CA ILE A 734 -33.96 -7.34 -42.60
C ILE A 734 -32.75 -7.37 -41.66
N LEU A 735 -31.69 -8.04 -42.08
CA LEU A 735 -30.42 -8.05 -41.34
C LEU A 735 -29.67 -6.72 -41.56
N MET A 736 -29.38 -6.04 -40.46
CA MET A 736 -28.60 -4.80 -40.43
C MET A 736 -27.33 -5.01 -39.61
N ALA A 737 -26.27 -4.27 -39.94
CA ALA A 737 -25.09 -4.16 -39.10
C ALA A 737 -25.07 -2.83 -38.36
N PHE A 738 -24.39 -2.82 -37.22
CA PHE A 738 -24.22 -1.59 -36.47
C PHE A 738 -22.88 -1.49 -35.78
N SER A 739 -22.52 -0.25 -35.45
CA SER A 739 -21.49 0.09 -34.49
C SER A 739 -22.03 1.18 -33.56
N ARG A 740 -21.93 0.99 -32.25
CA ARG A 740 -22.47 1.90 -31.24
C ARG A 740 -21.44 2.18 -30.16
N THR A 741 -21.12 3.45 -29.95
CA THR A 741 -20.15 3.91 -28.97
C THR A 741 -20.84 4.67 -27.84
N PHE A 742 -20.60 4.22 -26.62
CA PHE A 742 -21.09 4.84 -25.39
C PHE A 742 -19.94 5.50 -24.64
N VAL A 743 -20.16 6.74 -24.20
CA VAL A 743 -19.33 7.40 -23.18
C VAL A 743 -20.13 7.47 -21.89
N LEU A 744 -19.61 6.85 -20.85
CA LEU A 744 -20.25 6.69 -19.54
C LEU A 744 -19.50 7.53 -18.51
N LYS A 745 -20.25 8.20 -17.63
CA LYS A 745 -19.70 9.00 -16.52
C LYS A 745 -20.27 8.54 -15.19
N PRO A 746 -19.47 8.39 -14.13
CA PRO A 746 -19.97 8.12 -12.79
C PRO A 746 -20.74 9.33 -12.25
N THR A 747 -21.89 9.09 -11.63
CA THR A 747 -22.81 10.13 -11.13
C THR A 747 -23.08 10.08 -9.64
N LYS A 748 -23.02 8.90 -9.01
CA LYS A 748 -23.13 8.73 -7.56
C LYS A 748 -22.24 7.56 -7.12
N ARG A 749 -21.36 7.80 -6.14
CA ARG A 749 -20.75 6.72 -5.36
C ARG A 749 -21.63 6.52 -4.13
N LYS A 750 -22.29 5.38 -3.99
CA LYS A 750 -22.97 5.03 -2.73
C LYS A 750 -22.01 4.19 -1.90
N THR A 751 -21.68 4.68 -0.71
CA THR A 751 -21.00 3.92 0.34
C THR A 751 -22.05 3.10 1.09
N GLY A 752 -22.19 1.85 0.70
CA GLY A 752 -22.85 0.82 1.51
C GLY A 752 -21.85 -0.29 1.84
N SER A 753 -22.23 -1.20 2.74
CA SER A 753 -21.37 -2.26 3.29
C SER A 753 -20.91 -3.30 2.26
N LEU A 754 -21.53 -3.33 1.07
CA LEU A 754 -21.04 -4.01 -0.13
C LEU A 754 -20.26 -2.99 -0.97
N LYS A 755 -18.95 -3.21 -1.13
CA LYS A 755 -17.94 -2.42 -1.88
C LYS A 755 -18.52 -1.34 -2.83
N CYS A 756 -18.09 -0.08 -2.66
CA CYS A 756 -18.34 1.11 -3.49
C CYS A 756 -19.15 0.90 -4.80
N ALA A 757 -20.48 0.87 -4.73
CA ALA A 757 -21.31 0.86 -5.94
C ALA A 757 -21.29 2.24 -6.61
N THR A 758 -20.66 2.32 -7.78
CA THR A 758 -20.58 3.55 -8.58
C THR A 758 -21.63 3.51 -9.69
N LEU A 759 -22.61 4.42 -9.63
CA LEU A 759 -23.65 4.53 -10.65
C LEU A 759 -23.12 5.29 -11.88
N TYR A 760 -23.15 4.65 -13.05
CA TYR A 760 -22.79 5.28 -14.33
C TYR A 760 -24.03 5.78 -15.08
N LYS A 761 -23.86 6.86 -15.85
CA LYS A 761 -24.85 7.37 -16.80
C LYS A 761 -24.19 7.62 -18.16
N ILE A 762 -24.91 7.35 -19.24
CA ILE A 762 -24.49 7.63 -20.61
C ILE A 762 -24.52 9.15 -20.83
N ILE A 763 -23.41 9.73 -21.27
CA ILE A 763 -23.27 11.15 -21.62
C ILE A 763 -23.18 11.37 -23.14
N ASN A 764 -22.62 10.41 -23.88
CA ASN A 764 -22.64 10.42 -25.35
C ASN A 764 -22.99 9.02 -25.84
N ASP A 765 -23.86 8.95 -26.85
CA ASP A 765 -24.29 7.74 -27.54
C ASP A 765 -24.20 8.01 -29.04
N ILE A 766 -23.29 7.33 -29.71
CA ILE A 766 -23.04 7.48 -31.13
C ILE A 766 -23.43 6.16 -31.77
N TYR A 767 -24.47 6.16 -32.61
CA TYR A 767 -25.05 4.95 -33.17
C TYR A 767 -25.00 4.97 -34.70
N SER A 768 -24.19 4.09 -35.28
CA SER A 768 -24.03 3.92 -36.72
C SER A 768 -24.72 2.65 -37.21
N ILE A 769 -25.52 2.75 -38.26
CA ILE A 769 -26.24 1.63 -38.88
C ILE A 769 -25.85 1.53 -40.35
N THR A 770 -25.47 0.33 -40.78
CA THR A 770 -24.96 0.05 -42.13
C THR A 770 -25.44 -1.31 -42.65
N ASN A 771 -25.14 -1.62 -43.93
CA ASN A 771 -25.38 -2.96 -44.45
C ASN A 771 -24.36 -3.96 -43.83
N PRO A 772 -24.77 -5.20 -43.51
CA PRO A 772 -23.85 -6.22 -43.05
C PRO A 772 -22.86 -6.65 -44.12
N THR A 773 -21.64 -6.98 -43.69
CA THR A 773 -20.64 -7.60 -44.56
C THR A 773 -21.02 -9.04 -44.92
N PRO A 774 -20.51 -9.61 -46.02
CA PRO A 774 -20.78 -11.02 -46.39
C PRO A 774 -20.45 -12.02 -45.28
N ASN A 775 -19.38 -11.77 -44.51
CA ASN A 775 -19.02 -12.59 -43.37
C ASN A 775 -20.02 -12.49 -42.22
N GLN A 776 -20.46 -11.28 -41.88
CA GLN A 776 -21.50 -11.06 -40.85
C GLN A 776 -22.81 -11.75 -41.25
N THR A 777 -23.26 -11.60 -42.50
CA THR A 777 -24.46 -12.29 -43.01
C THR A 777 -24.34 -13.81 -42.91
N LYS A 778 -23.14 -14.36 -43.12
CA LYS A 778 -22.90 -15.81 -43.04
C LYS A 778 -22.95 -16.35 -41.60
N ILE A 779 -22.63 -15.55 -40.58
CA ILE A 779 -22.54 -16.03 -39.18
C ILE A 779 -23.72 -15.62 -38.30
N ALA A 780 -24.49 -14.61 -38.72
CA ALA A 780 -25.63 -14.08 -37.97
C ALA A 780 -26.61 -15.18 -37.52
N PHE A 781 -27.01 -15.13 -36.25
CA PHE A 781 -27.99 -15.98 -35.56
C PHE A 781 -27.75 -17.49 -35.62
N LYS A 782 -26.55 -17.95 -36.02
CA LYS A 782 -26.24 -19.39 -36.07
C LYS A 782 -26.29 -20.07 -34.71
N TYR A 783 -25.88 -19.38 -33.65
CA TYR A 783 -25.82 -19.92 -32.29
C TYR A 783 -27.16 -19.82 -31.54
N PHE A 784 -28.06 -18.93 -31.99
CA PHE A 784 -29.38 -18.70 -31.37
C PHE A 784 -30.30 -19.92 -31.48
N LYS A 785 -30.13 -20.76 -32.51
CA LYS A 785 -30.90 -22.01 -32.71
C LYS A 785 -30.58 -23.11 -31.68
N ASN A 786 -29.44 -23.06 -31.00
CA ASN A 786 -29.02 -24.09 -30.04
C ASN A 786 -29.39 -23.78 -28.58
N ILE A 787 -29.82 -22.56 -28.25
CA ILE A 787 -30.05 -22.13 -26.85
C ILE A 787 -31.51 -22.33 -26.42
N GLN A 788 -32.46 -22.42 -27.35
CA GLN A 788 -33.88 -22.67 -27.03
C GLN A 788 -34.14 -24.05 -26.38
N SER A 789 -33.14 -24.93 -26.26
CA SER A 789 -33.24 -26.23 -25.57
C SER A 789 -32.74 -26.24 -24.12
N ALA A 790 -32.25 -25.12 -23.56
CA ALA A 790 -31.81 -25.06 -22.17
C ALA A 790 -32.80 -24.23 -21.33
N LYS A 791 -33.62 -24.91 -20.51
CA LYS A 791 -34.47 -24.28 -19.50
C LYS A 791 -33.60 -23.43 -18.56
N LYS A 792 -33.95 -22.15 -18.43
CA LYS A 792 -33.24 -21.14 -17.64
C LYS A 792 -34.01 -20.88 -16.34
N ASP A 793 -34.19 -21.90 -15.51
CA ASP A 793 -35.02 -21.81 -14.29
C ASP A 793 -34.30 -22.24 -12.99
N GLU A 794 -32.98 -22.48 -12.99
CA GLU A 794 -32.24 -22.73 -11.74
C GLU A 794 -31.48 -21.49 -11.27
N ILE A 795 -31.94 -20.90 -10.16
CA ILE A 795 -31.24 -19.86 -9.39
C ILE A 795 -29.91 -20.44 -8.91
N THR A 796 -28.79 -19.80 -9.25
CA THR A 796 -27.45 -20.30 -8.91
C THR A 796 -27.16 -20.14 -7.41
N VAL A 797 -26.17 -20.87 -6.89
CA VAL A 797 -25.76 -20.75 -5.47
C VAL A 797 -25.32 -19.33 -5.12
N ALA A 798 -24.66 -18.62 -6.05
CA ALA A 798 -24.25 -17.23 -5.86
C ALA A 798 -25.46 -16.28 -5.79
N ASP A 799 -26.49 -16.50 -6.60
CA ASP A 799 -27.74 -15.70 -6.55
C ASP A 799 -28.47 -15.90 -5.22
N LYS A 800 -28.48 -17.13 -4.69
CA LYS A 800 -29.04 -17.46 -3.38
C LYS A 800 -28.28 -16.73 -2.27
N GLU A 801 -26.95 -16.78 -2.28
CA GLU A 801 -26.13 -16.05 -1.31
C GLU A 801 -26.36 -14.54 -1.37
N ALA A 802 -26.45 -13.95 -2.57
CA ALA A 802 -26.74 -12.52 -2.73
C ALA A 802 -28.15 -12.14 -2.23
N LEU A 803 -29.17 -12.94 -2.55
CA LEU A 803 -30.53 -12.76 -2.05
C LEU A 803 -30.61 -12.86 -0.52
N LEU A 804 -29.86 -13.78 0.07
CA LEU A 804 -29.76 -13.94 1.52
C LEU A 804 -29.24 -12.67 2.20
N VAL A 805 -28.14 -12.11 1.67
CA VAL A 805 -27.51 -10.90 2.19
C VAL A 805 -28.48 -9.70 2.06
N MET A 806 -29.11 -9.54 0.89
CA MET A 806 -30.10 -8.46 0.68
C MET A 806 -31.29 -8.57 1.63
N PHE A 807 -31.75 -9.79 1.90
CA PHE A 807 -32.91 -10.02 2.75
C PHE A 807 -32.60 -9.78 4.24
N GLN A 808 -31.41 -10.16 4.69
CA GLN A 808 -30.91 -9.83 6.03
C GLN A 808 -30.85 -8.32 6.27
N GLU A 809 -30.47 -7.56 5.25
CA GLU A 809 -30.38 -6.11 5.35
C GLU A 809 -31.76 -5.44 5.36
N ALA A 810 -32.70 -5.93 4.54
CA ALA A 810 -34.06 -5.41 4.48
C ALA A 810 -34.88 -5.69 5.76
N THR A 811 -34.62 -6.81 6.44
CA THR A 811 -35.43 -7.28 7.57
C THR A 811 -34.73 -7.20 8.94
N ALA A 812 -33.43 -6.88 8.95
CA ALA A 812 -32.55 -6.94 10.12
C ALA A 812 -32.48 -8.32 10.81
N LEU A 813 -32.89 -9.39 10.13
CA LEU A 813 -32.86 -10.74 10.68
C LEU A 813 -31.46 -11.37 10.61
N LYS A 814 -31.20 -12.30 11.52
CA LYS A 814 -30.05 -13.21 11.46
C LYS A 814 -30.20 -14.18 10.28
N SER A 815 -29.07 -14.69 9.79
CA SER A 815 -28.95 -15.52 8.58
C SER A 815 -29.96 -16.66 8.52
N ILE A 816 -30.04 -17.44 9.60
CA ILE A 816 -30.92 -18.61 9.71
C ILE A 816 -32.40 -18.26 9.46
N TRP A 817 -32.86 -17.10 9.92
CA TRP A 817 -34.25 -16.67 9.73
C TRP A 817 -34.51 -16.11 8.32
N CYS A 818 -33.49 -15.49 7.72
CA CYS A 818 -33.55 -15.06 6.32
C CYS A 818 -33.57 -16.26 5.38
N THR A 819 -32.72 -17.26 5.61
CA THR A 819 -32.69 -18.51 4.85
C THR A 819 -34.05 -19.17 4.88
N ARG A 820 -34.66 -19.28 6.06
CA ARG A 820 -36.00 -19.88 6.22
C ARG A 820 -37.07 -19.14 5.41
N CYS A 821 -37.14 -17.81 5.48
CA CYS A 821 -38.12 -17.02 4.73
C CYS A 821 -37.90 -17.11 3.21
N LEU A 822 -36.64 -17.11 2.77
CA LEU A 822 -36.28 -17.22 1.35
C LEU A 822 -36.53 -18.63 0.81
N GLU A 823 -36.23 -19.68 1.57
CA GLU A 823 -36.52 -21.06 1.17
C GLU A 823 -38.02 -21.33 1.06
N GLU A 824 -38.81 -20.86 2.03
CA GLU A 824 -40.27 -21.00 2.04
C GLU A 824 -40.93 -20.24 0.88
N ALA A 825 -40.28 -19.18 0.39
CA ALA A 825 -40.69 -18.39 -0.77
C ALA A 825 -40.01 -18.81 -2.08
N ASN A 826 -39.39 -20.00 -2.16
CA ASN A 826 -38.65 -20.48 -3.34
C ASN A 826 -37.64 -19.45 -3.90
N TRP A 827 -36.94 -18.76 -3.01
CA TRP A 827 -35.95 -17.71 -3.30
C TRP A 827 -36.51 -16.51 -4.07
N ASN A 828 -37.83 -16.31 -4.04
CA ASN A 828 -38.47 -15.09 -4.52
C ASN A 828 -38.46 -14.01 -3.43
N PHE A 829 -37.72 -12.93 -3.66
CA PHE A 829 -37.48 -11.87 -2.67
C PHE A 829 -38.77 -11.19 -2.16
N THR A 830 -39.70 -10.89 -3.06
CA THR A 830 -40.96 -10.21 -2.70
C THR A 830 -41.86 -11.12 -1.85
N GLN A 831 -41.99 -12.40 -2.25
CA GLN A 831 -42.76 -13.38 -1.50
C GLN A 831 -42.11 -13.68 -0.14
N ALA A 832 -40.77 -13.70 -0.06
CA ALA A 832 -40.06 -13.87 1.20
C ALA A 832 -40.37 -12.73 2.18
N LEU A 833 -40.49 -11.49 1.71
CA LEU A 833 -40.88 -10.34 2.54
C LEU A 833 -42.32 -10.49 3.05
N GLU A 834 -43.23 -11.00 2.23
CA GLU A 834 -44.60 -11.31 2.66
C GLU A 834 -44.65 -12.42 3.72
N VAL A 835 -43.81 -13.46 3.58
CA VAL A 835 -43.65 -14.52 4.59
C VAL A 835 -43.12 -13.93 5.89
N PHE A 836 -42.08 -13.09 5.83
CA PHE A 836 -41.54 -12.40 7.00
C PHE A 836 -42.59 -11.53 7.72
N VAL A 837 -43.33 -10.71 6.99
CA VAL A 837 -44.39 -9.85 7.55
C VAL A 837 -45.46 -10.71 8.25
N LYS A 838 -45.91 -11.80 7.62
CA LYS A 838 -46.88 -12.74 8.24
C LYS A 838 -46.33 -13.40 9.51
N LEU A 839 -45.05 -13.76 9.54
CA LEU A 839 -44.41 -14.34 10.73
C LEU A 839 -44.30 -13.31 11.87
N CYS A 840 -44.03 -12.04 11.56
CA CYS A 840 -44.03 -10.94 12.52
C CYS A 840 -45.44 -10.66 13.08
N GLU A 841 -46.47 -10.62 12.21
CA GLU A 841 -47.87 -10.43 12.61
C GLU A 841 -48.36 -11.53 13.56
N LYS A 842 -47.91 -12.77 13.33
CA LYS A 842 -48.21 -13.93 14.20
C LYS A 842 -47.33 -14.04 15.45
N LYS A 843 -46.36 -13.13 15.64
CA LYS A 843 -45.35 -13.15 16.71
C LYS A 843 -44.51 -14.44 16.76
N GLU A 844 -44.28 -15.06 15.61
CA GLU A 844 -43.48 -16.29 15.49
C GLU A 844 -41.99 -16.01 15.30
N VAL A 845 -41.62 -14.75 15.10
CA VAL A 845 -40.22 -14.28 15.05
C VAL A 845 -39.83 -13.77 16.45
N PRO A 846 -38.95 -14.47 17.19
CA PRO A 846 -38.51 -14.01 18.52
C PRO A 846 -37.56 -12.82 18.42
N ASP A 847 -37.52 -11.95 19.45
CA ASP A 847 -36.65 -10.75 19.45
C ASP A 847 -35.16 -11.09 19.21
N ALA A 848 -34.71 -12.26 19.69
CA ALA A 848 -33.35 -12.75 19.49
C ALA A 848 -33.02 -13.13 18.02
N ALA A 849 -34.02 -13.16 17.12
CA ALA A 849 -33.85 -13.41 15.69
C ALA A 849 -33.35 -12.18 14.92
N PHE A 850 -33.50 -10.98 15.48
CA PHE A 850 -33.01 -9.73 14.90
C PHE A 850 -31.54 -9.49 15.30
N LYS A 851 -30.80 -8.77 14.45
CA LYS A 851 -29.39 -8.42 14.65
C LYS A 851 -29.20 -7.30 15.67
#